data_AF-A0A4Y9YZB9-F1
#
_entry.id   AF-A0A4Y9YZB9-F1
#
_cell.length_a   1.000
_cell.length_b   1.000
_cell.length_c   1.000
_cell.angle_alpha   90.00
_cell.angle_beta   90.00
_cell.angle_gamma   90.00
#
_symmetry.space_group_name_H-M   'P 1'
#
loop_
_entity.id
_entity.type
_entity.pdbx_description
1 polymer ?
#
loop_
_entity_poly.entity_id
_entity_poly.type
_entity_poly.pdbx_seq_one_letter_code
_entity_poly.pdbx_strand_id
1 'polypeptide(L)'
;MKVLAILYRGGEAAQQEPRLLGTIENQLGIRSWLESQGHEFIVSDDKEGPNSDFQKHIVDAEVLITTPFHPGYLTRDLVEKAKNLKLCVTAGVGSDHVDLNACVEKGIQVLEVTGSNVVSVAEHVVMSILLLVRNFVPAHEMIERGDWMVSEVARNAYDLEGKVVGTIGCGRIGYRVLQRLTPFNCKELLYFDYADLPPDAAKAISARRVADLKEMVAQCDIVTVNAPLHEGTRGLVNADLLKHFKKGAWLVNTARGAICDKDAVAAALKSGQINGYAGDVWNVQPAPKDHPWRTMKNPIGGGNGMVPHYSGTTLDAQARYAAGTKQIIENYFSDLPQEPANIIVGKGKYESKAYGQRRLKEKALDRLCEAAAPQLRIVVRDRMVAEERVLEDKNGMLISMGCRKRGGGGTEPYIVRHTWRSCACPSSLTMSVAERAQKLRSLVQMLADSAEVVIKEWELEEQTSNIGSTPEVPLPSPVLFEARRIFEGACGMGVDLIQDPYLRLSVISGSFFDSRALRIAAEVRVADVLDQADPKEGMSIGDISSQVGIAAQHLTRILRCLCAIHIFEEVKENVYANNATSRVLVRNEGLRCWLMIFNNEVFTAADKLPAVLLAGKENSPWQEAYGVSTDFWQWLDEQVPGPDGTLVPRPERAIWTEGMWGFGLEKVQAAGVLFDYPWASLGSSTIVDVGAGTRGVSLGLAEKFPDLRFILQDRPFIIREAEEVWANELPEALSTGRARFMTHDFFEEQPVQGADVYIMRHILHDWADDVCVKILTHLRKAMGPNSIILNIDNVMQSTAGSSFLKAAPPPLPPNYGCAHSQSNHHDLYMYSMFNGAERTVEQFDALAARAGLKVTKVWECRSLSSITEMRLAD
;
A
#
# COMPACT_ATOMS: atom_id res chain seq x y z
N MET A 1 -20.17 9.72 -31.11
CA MET A 1 -19.51 8.42 -31.34
C MET A 1 -20.48 7.31 -31.01
N LYS A 2 -20.38 6.17 -31.69
CA LYS A 2 -21.21 5.00 -31.47
C LYS A 2 -20.45 3.92 -30.70
N VAL A 3 -20.94 3.59 -29.51
CA VAL A 3 -20.43 2.52 -28.64
C VAL A 3 -21.43 1.37 -28.69
N LEU A 4 -20.98 0.19 -29.09
CA LEU A 4 -21.77 -1.04 -29.11
C LEU A 4 -21.31 -1.96 -27.98
N ALA A 5 -22.21 -2.45 -27.14
CA ALA A 5 -21.93 -3.45 -26.13
C ALA A 5 -22.73 -4.74 -26.37
N ILE A 6 -22.01 -5.87 -26.43
CA ILE A 6 -22.60 -7.21 -26.44
C ILE A 6 -22.43 -7.82 -25.05
N LEU A 7 -23.54 -7.90 -24.31
CA LEU A 7 -23.64 -8.35 -22.92
C LEU A 7 -24.66 -9.49 -22.80
N TYR A 8 -24.67 -10.21 -21.67
CA TYR A 8 -25.69 -11.24 -21.43
C TYR A 8 -26.99 -10.65 -20.90
N ARG A 9 -28.11 -11.34 -21.12
CA ARG A 9 -29.41 -10.97 -20.57
C ARG A 9 -29.53 -11.42 -19.13
N GLY A 10 -29.92 -10.51 -18.24
CA GLY A 10 -30.15 -10.81 -16.82
C GLY A 10 -31.60 -11.19 -16.48
N GLY A 11 -32.57 -10.69 -17.25
CA GLY A 11 -33.99 -10.94 -16.97
C GLY A 11 -34.41 -10.45 -15.59
N GLU A 12 -35.28 -11.19 -14.91
CA GLU A 12 -35.75 -10.84 -13.55
C GLU A 12 -34.61 -10.76 -12.53
N ALA A 13 -33.56 -11.57 -12.68
CA ALA A 13 -32.43 -11.56 -11.74
C ALA A 13 -31.69 -10.21 -11.73
N ALA A 14 -31.52 -9.56 -12.90
CA ALA A 14 -30.89 -8.24 -12.96
C ALA A 14 -31.74 -7.12 -12.37
N GLN A 15 -33.06 -7.30 -12.33
CA GLN A 15 -33.97 -6.36 -11.67
C GLN A 15 -33.94 -6.53 -10.16
N GLN A 16 -33.88 -7.77 -9.68
CA GLN A 16 -33.80 -8.08 -8.25
C GLN A 16 -32.41 -7.81 -7.65
N GLU A 17 -31.35 -7.94 -8.46
CA GLU A 17 -29.98 -7.69 -8.07
C GLU A 17 -29.34 -6.66 -9.02
N PRO A 18 -29.51 -5.34 -8.73
CA PRO A 18 -28.97 -4.26 -9.56
C PRO A 18 -27.44 -4.26 -9.68
N ARG A 19 -26.73 -4.99 -8.80
CA ARG A 19 -25.26 -5.16 -8.88
C ARG A 19 -24.83 -6.12 -9.99
N LEU A 20 -25.75 -6.78 -10.70
CA LEU A 20 -25.47 -7.52 -11.93
C LEU A 20 -25.19 -6.57 -13.10
N LEU A 21 -24.09 -5.81 -13.01
CA LEU A 21 -23.70 -4.75 -13.93
C LEU A 21 -23.42 -5.27 -15.36
N GLY A 22 -22.95 -6.49 -15.53
CA GLY A 22 -22.59 -7.10 -16.83
C GLY A 22 -23.75 -7.48 -17.74
N THR A 23 -24.96 -6.99 -17.47
CA THR A 23 -26.20 -7.37 -18.15
C THR A 23 -26.69 -6.28 -19.12
N ILE A 24 -27.57 -6.63 -20.06
CA ILE A 24 -28.22 -5.64 -20.93
C ILE A 24 -29.14 -4.69 -20.16
N GLU A 25 -29.63 -5.10 -18.99
CA GLU A 25 -30.49 -4.29 -18.14
C GLU A 25 -29.68 -3.22 -17.40
N ASN A 26 -28.56 -3.59 -16.77
CA ASN A 26 -27.75 -2.70 -15.93
C ASN A 26 -26.55 -2.06 -16.65
N GLN A 27 -26.17 -2.58 -17.81
CA GLN A 27 -25.36 -1.88 -18.83
C GLN A 27 -24.02 -1.33 -18.32
N LEU A 28 -23.34 -2.12 -17.50
CA LEU A 28 -22.11 -1.79 -16.78
C LEU A 28 -22.21 -0.55 -15.88
N GLY A 29 -23.41 0.01 -15.68
CA GLY A 29 -23.61 1.28 -14.99
C GLY A 29 -23.10 2.51 -15.74
N ILE A 30 -22.86 2.43 -17.06
CA ILE A 30 -22.18 3.50 -17.82
C ILE A 30 -23.07 4.24 -18.84
N ARG A 31 -24.35 3.87 -19.02
CA ARG A 31 -25.24 4.53 -20.00
C ARG A 31 -25.32 6.04 -19.77
N SER A 32 -25.74 6.47 -18.58
CA SER A 32 -25.94 7.89 -18.29
C SER A 32 -24.66 8.71 -18.49
N TRP A 33 -23.50 8.12 -18.17
CA TRP A 33 -22.19 8.75 -18.35
C TRP A 33 -21.78 8.88 -19.83
N LEU A 34 -22.09 7.89 -20.68
CA LEU A 34 -21.85 7.97 -22.12
C LEU A 34 -22.79 8.97 -22.79
N GLU A 35 -24.08 8.92 -22.47
CA GLU A 35 -25.10 9.77 -23.07
C GLU A 35 -24.94 11.24 -22.66
N SER A 36 -24.54 11.52 -21.41
CA SER A 36 -24.26 12.89 -20.96
C SER A 36 -23.11 13.56 -21.73
N GLN A 37 -22.25 12.78 -22.38
CA GLN A 37 -21.16 13.25 -23.24
C GLN A 37 -21.53 13.26 -24.73
N GLY A 38 -22.80 13.00 -25.06
CA GLY A 38 -23.30 12.99 -26.44
C GLY A 38 -22.88 11.75 -27.23
N HIS A 39 -22.55 10.64 -26.57
CA HIS A 39 -22.26 9.37 -27.22
C HIS A 39 -23.52 8.51 -27.34
N GLU A 40 -23.65 7.80 -28.47
CA GLU A 40 -24.69 6.81 -28.68
C GLU A 40 -24.24 5.48 -28.08
N PHE A 41 -25.04 4.91 -27.17
CA PHE A 41 -24.74 3.64 -26.53
C PHE A 41 -25.80 2.58 -26.83
N ILE A 42 -25.43 1.59 -27.65
CA ILE A 42 -26.27 0.46 -28.03
C ILE A 42 -25.83 -0.75 -27.22
N VAL A 43 -26.77 -1.41 -26.55
CA VAL A 43 -26.51 -2.62 -25.75
C VAL A 43 -27.45 -3.71 -26.24
N SER A 44 -26.92 -4.89 -26.56
CA SER A 44 -27.73 -6.04 -27.00
C SER A 44 -27.12 -7.36 -26.55
N ASP A 45 -27.96 -8.37 -26.36
CA ASP A 45 -27.56 -9.78 -26.21
C ASP A 45 -27.70 -10.56 -27.53
N ASP A 46 -28.30 -9.95 -28.56
CA ASP A 46 -28.48 -10.56 -29.88
C ASP A 46 -27.18 -10.50 -30.71
N LYS A 47 -26.46 -11.62 -30.72
CA LYS A 47 -25.12 -11.74 -31.32
C LYS A 47 -25.00 -12.78 -32.42
N GLU A 48 -26.01 -13.61 -32.64
CA GLU A 48 -25.93 -14.79 -33.52
C GLU A 48 -26.77 -14.64 -34.79
N GLY A 49 -26.22 -15.09 -35.93
CA GLY A 49 -26.91 -15.05 -37.22
C GLY A 49 -26.77 -13.71 -37.96
N PRO A 50 -27.10 -13.67 -39.28
CA PRO A 50 -26.81 -12.54 -40.16
C PRO A 50 -27.63 -11.27 -39.87
N ASN A 51 -28.75 -11.40 -39.16
CA ASN A 51 -29.65 -10.30 -38.83
C ASN A 51 -29.53 -9.86 -37.36
N SER A 52 -28.50 -10.31 -36.63
CA SER A 52 -28.32 -9.96 -35.23
C SER A 52 -28.02 -8.48 -35.07
N ASP A 53 -28.37 -7.93 -33.91
CA ASP A 53 -27.99 -6.56 -33.55
C ASP A 53 -26.47 -6.36 -33.59
N PHE A 54 -25.69 -7.37 -33.22
CA PHE A 54 -24.23 -7.33 -33.36
C PHE A 54 -23.81 -7.11 -34.82
N GLN A 55 -24.33 -7.89 -35.78
CA GLN A 55 -24.02 -7.73 -37.21
C GLN A 55 -24.46 -6.38 -37.76
N LYS A 56 -25.62 -5.87 -37.33
CA LYS A 56 -26.16 -4.59 -37.79
C LYS A 56 -25.35 -3.41 -37.30
N HIS A 57 -24.92 -3.40 -36.04
CA HIS A 57 -24.33 -2.22 -35.41
C HIS A 57 -22.80 -2.21 -35.46
N ILE A 58 -22.13 -3.35 -35.68
CA ILE A 58 -20.67 -3.39 -35.76
C ILE A 58 -20.11 -2.65 -36.99
N VAL A 59 -20.91 -2.50 -38.05
CA VAL A 59 -20.49 -1.90 -39.33
C VAL A 59 -19.98 -0.45 -39.19
N ASP A 60 -20.54 0.29 -38.25
CA ASP A 60 -20.30 1.73 -38.03
C ASP A 60 -19.98 2.08 -36.56
N ALA A 61 -19.93 1.11 -35.65
CA ALA A 61 -19.46 1.30 -34.28
C ALA A 61 -17.97 1.69 -34.25
N GLU A 62 -17.61 2.61 -33.36
CA GLU A 62 -16.23 3.03 -33.15
C GLU A 62 -15.59 2.28 -31.97
N VAL A 63 -16.38 2.02 -30.94
CA VAL A 63 -15.99 1.21 -29.77
C VAL A 63 -16.91 -0.01 -29.67
N LEU A 64 -16.32 -1.19 -29.56
CA LEU A 64 -17.01 -2.43 -29.26
C LEU A 64 -16.66 -2.88 -27.83
N ILE A 65 -17.65 -2.99 -26.96
CA ILE A 65 -17.56 -3.67 -25.68
C ILE A 65 -18.10 -5.10 -25.86
N THR A 66 -17.35 -6.10 -25.42
CA THR A 66 -17.79 -7.50 -25.38
C THR A 66 -17.54 -8.06 -23.99
N THR A 67 -18.22 -9.15 -23.63
CA THR A 67 -17.95 -9.85 -22.37
C THR A 67 -17.71 -11.35 -22.62
N PRO A 68 -16.70 -11.99 -22.00
CA PRO A 68 -16.37 -13.40 -22.26
C PRO A 68 -17.48 -14.38 -21.88
N PHE A 69 -18.43 -13.96 -21.03
CA PHE A 69 -19.51 -14.79 -20.52
C PHE A 69 -20.62 -14.99 -21.59
N HIS A 70 -20.77 -14.02 -22.49
CA HIS A 70 -21.64 -14.07 -23.67
C HIS A 70 -20.94 -13.39 -24.85
N PRO A 71 -19.92 -14.05 -25.43
CA PRO A 71 -18.97 -13.40 -26.31
C PRO A 71 -19.59 -13.09 -27.67
N GLY A 72 -19.63 -11.81 -28.04
CA GLY A 72 -19.80 -11.38 -29.43
C GLY A 72 -18.53 -11.73 -30.21
N TYR A 73 -18.55 -12.84 -30.95
CA TYR A 73 -17.38 -13.32 -31.68
C TYR A 73 -17.04 -12.38 -32.83
N LEU A 74 -16.04 -11.52 -32.65
CA LEU A 74 -15.59 -10.57 -33.66
C LEU A 74 -14.62 -11.29 -34.62
N THR A 75 -15.19 -12.03 -35.56
CA THR A 75 -14.49 -12.76 -36.60
C THR A 75 -13.82 -11.82 -37.62
N ARG A 76 -12.86 -12.35 -38.40
CA ARG A 76 -12.19 -11.59 -39.47
C ARG A 76 -13.15 -10.88 -40.42
N ASP A 77 -14.19 -11.56 -40.89
CA ASP A 77 -15.17 -10.95 -41.79
C ASP A 77 -15.95 -9.80 -41.13
N LEU A 78 -16.15 -9.84 -39.81
CA LEU A 78 -16.75 -8.73 -39.07
C LEU A 78 -15.78 -7.58 -38.85
N VAL A 79 -14.51 -7.86 -38.55
CA VAL A 79 -13.44 -6.85 -38.50
C VAL A 79 -13.33 -6.11 -39.84
N GLU A 80 -13.50 -6.81 -40.97
CA GLU A 80 -13.49 -6.21 -42.30
C GLU A 80 -14.71 -5.33 -42.60
N LYS A 81 -15.88 -5.68 -42.03
CA LYS A 81 -17.12 -4.90 -42.14
C LYS A 81 -17.14 -3.68 -41.20
N ALA A 82 -16.40 -3.71 -40.10
CA ALA A 82 -16.39 -2.69 -39.05
C ALA A 82 -15.57 -1.44 -39.45
N LYS A 83 -16.15 -0.58 -40.28
CA LYS A 83 -15.43 0.51 -40.96
C LYS A 83 -14.87 1.57 -40.00
N ASN A 84 -15.56 1.80 -38.89
CA ASN A 84 -15.24 2.85 -37.93
C ASN A 84 -14.52 2.34 -36.69
N LEU A 85 -14.44 1.02 -36.49
CA LEU A 85 -13.97 0.42 -35.25
C LEU A 85 -12.51 0.81 -34.97
N LYS A 86 -12.25 1.31 -33.77
CA LYS A 86 -10.91 1.72 -33.29
C LYS A 86 -10.51 0.98 -32.03
N LEU A 87 -11.47 0.66 -31.17
CA LEU A 87 -11.23 0.07 -29.87
C LEU A 87 -12.21 -1.08 -29.59
N CYS A 88 -11.67 -2.24 -29.23
CA CYS A 88 -12.41 -3.34 -28.63
C CYS A 88 -12.05 -3.43 -27.14
N VAL A 89 -13.05 -3.43 -26.28
CA VAL A 89 -12.90 -3.58 -24.83
C VAL A 89 -13.59 -4.86 -24.37
N THR A 90 -12.83 -5.72 -23.71
CA THR A 90 -13.38 -6.92 -23.04
C THR A 90 -13.74 -6.55 -21.60
N ALA A 91 -15.04 -6.51 -21.29
CA ALA A 91 -15.58 -6.39 -19.93
C ALA A 91 -15.39 -7.73 -19.18
N GLY A 92 -14.16 -7.92 -18.71
CA GLY A 92 -13.64 -9.17 -18.15
C GLY A 92 -12.18 -9.38 -18.55
N VAL A 93 -11.76 -10.64 -18.66
CA VAL A 93 -10.38 -11.05 -18.99
C VAL A 93 -10.39 -12.17 -20.03
N GLY A 94 -9.47 -12.08 -20.99
CA GLY A 94 -9.30 -12.96 -22.16
C GLY A 94 -10.13 -12.53 -23.36
N SER A 95 -9.44 -12.10 -24.41
CA SER A 95 -9.99 -11.45 -25.62
C SER A 95 -9.93 -12.35 -26.86
N ASP A 96 -9.90 -13.67 -26.68
CA ASP A 96 -9.76 -14.67 -27.73
C ASP A 96 -11.01 -14.86 -28.61
N HIS A 97 -12.16 -14.31 -28.22
CA HIS A 97 -13.35 -14.22 -29.07
C HIS A 97 -13.24 -13.14 -30.14
N VAL A 98 -12.17 -12.33 -30.12
CA VAL A 98 -11.80 -11.37 -31.17
C VAL A 98 -10.70 -11.98 -32.04
N ASP A 99 -10.80 -11.87 -33.37
CA ASP A 99 -9.67 -12.16 -34.25
C ASP A 99 -8.58 -11.08 -34.07
N LEU A 100 -7.69 -11.33 -33.11
CA LEU A 100 -6.60 -10.44 -32.74
C LEU A 100 -5.63 -10.16 -33.91
N ASN A 101 -5.46 -11.10 -34.84
CA ASN A 101 -4.62 -10.89 -36.02
C ASN A 101 -5.29 -9.92 -37.01
N ALA A 102 -6.59 -10.06 -37.25
CA ALA A 102 -7.34 -9.11 -38.07
C ALA A 102 -7.33 -7.70 -37.46
N CYS A 103 -7.45 -7.58 -36.12
CA CYS A 103 -7.33 -6.29 -35.44
C CYS A 103 -5.94 -5.66 -35.59
N VAL A 104 -4.86 -6.46 -35.50
CA VAL A 104 -3.49 -6.01 -35.79
C VAL A 104 -3.40 -5.44 -37.22
N GLU A 105 -3.89 -6.17 -38.22
CA GLU A 105 -3.84 -5.76 -39.64
C GLU A 105 -4.63 -4.46 -39.91
N LYS A 106 -5.71 -4.23 -39.16
CA LYS A 106 -6.55 -3.02 -39.27
C LYS A 106 -6.14 -1.89 -38.32
N GLY A 107 -5.15 -2.11 -37.44
CA GLY A 107 -4.73 -1.12 -36.45
C GLY A 107 -5.78 -0.85 -35.36
N ILE A 108 -6.65 -1.81 -35.08
CA ILE A 108 -7.69 -1.74 -34.05
C ILE A 108 -7.08 -2.19 -32.72
N GLN A 109 -7.26 -1.39 -31.67
CA GLN A 109 -6.78 -1.72 -30.34
C GLN A 109 -7.72 -2.74 -29.67
N VAL A 110 -7.17 -3.73 -29.00
CA VAL A 110 -7.93 -4.71 -28.21
C VAL A 110 -7.42 -4.67 -26.78
N LEU A 111 -8.29 -4.27 -25.87
CA LEU A 111 -8.00 -4.09 -24.45
C LEU A 111 -8.94 -4.94 -23.59
N GLU A 112 -8.47 -5.32 -22.42
CA GLU A 112 -9.27 -6.03 -21.41
C GLU A 112 -8.96 -5.50 -20.02
N VAL A 113 -9.84 -5.75 -19.05
CA VAL A 113 -9.63 -5.28 -17.66
C VAL A 113 -8.77 -6.26 -16.89
N THR A 114 -7.48 -6.28 -17.21
CA THR A 114 -6.50 -7.23 -16.65
C THR A 114 -6.48 -7.15 -15.13
N GLY A 115 -6.72 -8.29 -14.47
CA GLY A 115 -6.72 -8.40 -13.00
C GLY A 115 -8.10 -8.24 -12.34
N SER A 116 -9.13 -7.79 -13.08
CA SER A 116 -10.48 -7.55 -12.52
C SER A 116 -11.14 -8.78 -11.88
N ASN A 117 -10.91 -9.98 -12.42
CA ASN A 117 -11.60 -11.20 -11.97
C ASN A 117 -10.66 -12.37 -11.67
N VAL A 118 -9.33 -12.15 -11.65
CA VAL A 118 -8.34 -13.23 -11.49
C VAL A 118 -8.40 -13.92 -10.13
N VAL A 119 -8.90 -13.23 -9.10
CA VAL A 119 -9.15 -13.79 -7.77
C VAL A 119 -10.37 -14.71 -7.78
N SER A 120 -11.48 -14.23 -8.34
CA SER A 120 -12.74 -14.98 -8.47
C SER A 120 -12.54 -16.28 -9.25
N VAL A 121 -11.77 -16.25 -10.34
CA VAL A 121 -11.43 -17.46 -11.11
C VAL A 121 -10.53 -18.41 -10.31
N ALA A 122 -9.52 -17.90 -9.59
CA ALA A 122 -8.63 -18.74 -8.79
C ALA A 122 -9.37 -19.47 -7.66
N GLU A 123 -10.35 -18.82 -7.03
CA GLU A 123 -11.24 -19.44 -6.04
C GLU A 123 -12.10 -20.53 -6.68
N HIS A 124 -12.66 -20.26 -7.87
CA HIS A 124 -13.44 -21.24 -8.61
C HIS A 124 -12.63 -22.48 -9.01
N VAL A 125 -11.34 -22.32 -9.34
CA VAL A 125 -10.43 -23.45 -9.59
C VAL A 125 -10.28 -24.30 -8.34
N VAL A 126 -9.94 -23.71 -7.19
CA VAL A 126 -9.74 -24.47 -5.94
C VAL A 126 -11.04 -25.15 -5.49
N MET A 127 -12.18 -24.45 -5.62
CA MET A 127 -13.50 -25.04 -5.40
C MET A 127 -13.73 -26.25 -6.31
N SER A 128 -13.46 -26.13 -7.61
CA SER A 128 -13.62 -27.22 -8.59
C SER A 128 -12.71 -28.41 -8.28
N ILE A 129 -11.47 -28.16 -7.86
CA ILE A 129 -10.54 -29.21 -7.40
C ILE A 129 -11.16 -29.97 -6.23
N LEU A 130 -11.62 -29.25 -5.20
CA LEU A 130 -12.21 -29.86 -4.01
C LEU A 130 -13.50 -30.62 -4.34
N LEU A 131 -14.38 -30.05 -5.16
CA LEU A 131 -15.63 -30.69 -5.61
C LEU A 131 -15.36 -32.05 -6.26
N LEU A 132 -14.35 -32.11 -7.13
CA LEU A 132 -13.96 -33.33 -7.82
C LEU A 132 -13.27 -34.34 -6.90
N VAL A 133 -12.25 -33.90 -6.17
CA VAL A 133 -11.39 -34.75 -5.32
C VAL A 133 -12.17 -35.33 -4.13
N ARG A 134 -13.11 -34.57 -3.56
CA ARG A 134 -14.00 -35.00 -2.46
C ARG A 134 -15.24 -35.76 -2.93
N ASN A 135 -15.44 -35.92 -4.24
CA ASN A 135 -16.61 -36.56 -4.85
C ASN A 135 -17.95 -35.90 -4.44
N PHE A 136 -17.99 -34.57 -4.37
CA PHE A 136 -19.10 -33.81 -3.78
C PHE A 136 -20.40 -33.91 -4.58
N VAL A 137 -20.35 -33.72 -5.90
CA VAL A 137 -21.56 -33.64 -6.74
C VAL A 137 -22.46 -34.88 -6.60
N PRO A 138 -21.98 -36.12 -6.81
CA PRO A 138 -22.82 -37.30 -6.62
C PRO A 138 -23.27 -37.49 -5.16
N ALA A 139 -22.49 -37.01 -4.18
CA ALA A 139 -22.90 -37.02 -2.78
C ALA A 139 -24.10 -36.10 -2.51
N HIS A 140 -24.07 -34.88 -3.08
CA HIS A 140 -25.17 -33.94 -2.99
C HIS A 140 -26.42 -34.45 -3.72
N GLU A 141 -26.26 -34.96 -4.95
CA GLU A 141 -27.35 -35.55 -5.74
C GLU A 141 -28.01 -36.74 -5.00
N MET A 142 -27.25 -37.54 -4.25
CA MET A 142 -27.78 -38.64 -3.42
C MET A 142 -28.70 -38.11 -2.31
N ILE A 143 -28.24 -37.10 -1.58
CA ILE A 143 -29.01 -36.51 -0.46
C ILE A 143 -30.28 -35.82 -0.95
N GLU A 144 -30.23 -35.10 -2.07
CA GLU A 144 -31.41 -34.44 -2.64
C GLU A 144 -32.52 -35.42 -3.04
N ARG A 145 -32.15 -36.63 -3.48
CA ARG A 145 -33.11 -37.70 -3.78
C ARG A 145 -33.63 -38.43 -2.53
N GLY A 146 -33.08 -38.15 -1.35
CA GLY A 146 -33.44 -38.80 -0.09
C GLY A 146 -32.70 -40.11 0.19
N ASP A 147 -31.69 -40.45 -0.61
CA ASP A 147 -30.89 -41.66 -0.43
C ASP A 147 -29.81 -41.47 0.66
N TRP A 148 -29.33 -42.56 1.26
CA TRP A 148 -28.19 -42.53 2.20
C TRP A 148 -27.31 -43.77 2.04
N MET A 149 -26.21 -43.64 1.29
CA MET A 149 -25.23 -44.73 1.11
C MET A 149 -23.80 -44.19 1.09
N VAL A 150 -23.21 -44.03 2.27
CA VAL A 150 -21.87 -43.44 2.46
C VAL A 150 -20.80 -44.13 1.60
N SER A 151 -20.85 -45.46 1.51
CA SER A 151 -19.85 -46.26 0.78
C SER A 151 -19.82 -45.99 -0.72
N GLU A 152 -20.97 -45.65 -1.32
CA GLU A 152 -21.08 -45.37 -2.75
C GLU A 152 -20.37 -44.08 -3.16
N VAL A 153 -20.35 -43.09 -2.25
CA VAL A 153 -19.61 -41.84 -2.42
C VAL A 153 -18.15 -42.00 -1.98
N ALA A 154 -17.93 -42.58 -0.80
CA ALA A 154 -16.61 -42.64 -0.15
C ALA A 154 -15.59 -43.46 -0.96
N ARG A 155 -16.03 -44.45 -1.74
CA ARG A 155 -15.15 -45.25 -2.63
C ARG A 155 -14.37 -44.42 -3.67
N ASN A 156 -14.73 -43.15 -3.87
CA ASN A 156 -14.04 -42.24 -4.78
C ASN A 156 -13.79 -40.85 -4.18
N ALA A 157 -13.83 -40.71 -2.85
CA ALA A 157 -13.53 -39.47 -2.14
C ALA A 157 -12.12 -39.53 -1.55
N TYR A 158 -11.27 -38.54 -1.88
CA TYR A 158 -9.85 -38.53 -1.50
C TYR A 158 -9.45 -37.20 -0.91
N ASP A 159 -8.46 -37.17 -0.01
CA ASP A 159 -7.84 -35.92 0.47
C ASP A 159 -7.04 -35.21 -0.62
N LEU A 160 -7.11 -33.87 -0.64
CA LEU A 160 -6.23 -33.05 -1.47
C LEU A 160 -4.80 -33.04 -0.91
N GLU A 161 -4.67 -33.18 0.41
CA GLU A 161 -3.39 -33.38 1.09
C GLU A 161 -2.62 -34.55 0.44
N GLY A 162 -1.31 -34.35 0.25
CA GLY A 162 -0.42 -35.34 -0.34
C GLY A 162 -0.61 -35.58 -1.83
N LYS A 163 -1.48 -34.83 -2.53
CA LYS A 163 -1.61 -34.87 -4.00
C LYS A 163 -0.65 -33.91 -4.68
N VAL A 164 -0.26 -34.21 -5.92
CA VAL A 164 0.52 -33.32 -6.79
C VAL A 164 -0.43 -32.52 -7.68
N VAL A 165 -0.34 -31.19 -7.61
CA VAL A 165 -1.18 -30.28 -8.42
C VAL A 165 -0.31 -29.51 -9.40
N GLY A 166 -0.68 -29.53 -10.69
CA GLY A 166 0.02 -28.79 -11.74
C GLY A 166 -0.88 -27.79 -12.46
N THR A 167 -0.36 -26.60 -12.74
CA THR A 167 -1.05 -25.59 -13.58
C THR A 167 -0.41 -25.46 -14.97
N ILE A 168 -1.24 -25.52 -16.02
CA ILE A 168 -0.88 -25.17 -17.40
C ILE A 168 -1.11 -23.66 -17.56
N GLY A 169 -0.03 -22.89 -17.63
CA GLY A 169 -0.04 -21.44 -17.52
C GLY A 169 0.07 -21.01 -16.06
N CYS A 170 1.05 -20.16 -15.76
CA CYS A 170 1.32 -19.65 -14.41
C CYS A 170 1.36 -18.12 -14.37
N GLY A 171 0.48 -17.48 -15.14
CA GLY A 171 0.22 -16.04 -15.06
C GLY A 171 -0.58 -15.67 -13.80
N ARG A 172 -1.34 -14.57 -13.87
CA ARG A 172 -2.07 -13.99 -12.72
C ARG A 172 -3.00 -14.97 -12.00
N ILE A 173 -3.69 -15.84 -12.75
CA ILE A 173 -4.62 -16.84 -12.20
C ILE A 173 -3.84 -18.05 -11.69
N GLY A 174 -3.03 -18.69 -12.53
CA GLY A 174 -2.25 -19.88 -12.15
C GLY A 174 -1.42 -19.66 -10.88
N TYR A 175 -0.74 -18.51 -10.75
CA TYR A 175 -0.05 -18.14 -9.52
C TYR A 175 -0.99 -18.08 -8.30
N ARG A 176 -2.15 -17.43 -8.43
CA ARG A 176 -3.13 -17.29 -7.33
C ARG A 176 -3.78 -18.61 -6.95
N VAL A 177 -3.92 -19.54 -7.89
CA VAL A 177 -4.35 -20.92 -7.61
C VAL A 177 -3.31 -21.60 -6.72
N LEU A 178 -2.05 -21.63 -7.15
CA LEU A 178 -0.98 -22.26 -6.38
C LEU A 178 -0.81 -21.62 -5.00
N GLN A 179 -0.90 -20.28 -4.90
CA GLN A 179 -0.90 -19.55 -3.63
C GLN A 179 -2.00 -20.01 -2.67
N ARG A 180 -3.21 -20.27 -3.17
CA ARG A 180 -4.35 -20.75 -2.36
C ARG A 180 -4.22 -22.22 -2.00
N LEU A 181 -3.45 -22.99 -2.75
CA LEU A 181 -3.19 -24.40 -2.49
C LEU A 181 -2.05 -24.64 -1.50
N THR A 182 -1.19 -23.64 -1.25
CA THR A 182 -0.11 -23.72 -0.25
C THR A 182 -0.56 -24.27 1.11
N PRO A 183 -1.65 -23.80 1.75
CA PRO A 183 -2.09 -24.32 3.05
C PRO A 183 -2.78 -25.70 3.00
N PHE A 184 -2.99 -26.29 1.82
CA PHE A 184 -3.64 -27.61 1.68
C PHE A 184 -2.64 -28.79 1.78
N ASN A 185 -1.36 -28.53 2.05
CA ASN A 185 -0.32 -29.54 2.19
C ASN A 185 -0.28 -30.53 1.00
N CYS A 186 -0.43 -29.99 -0.21
CA CYS A 186 -0.19 -30.77 -1.43
C CYS A 186 1.23 -31.32 -1.39
N LYS A 187 1.44 -32.54 -1.91
CA LYS A 187 2.77 -33.16 -1.96
C LYS A 187 3.74 -32.30 -2.77
N GLU A 188 3.26 -31.73 -3.86
CA GLU A 188 4.04 -30.84 -4.71
C GLU A 188 3.12 -29.93 -5.54
N LEU A 189 3.56 -28.69 -5.75
CA LEU A 189 2.92 -27.73 -6.64
C LEU A 189 3.81 -27.53 -7.87
N LEU A 190 3.24 -27.80 -9.05
CA LEU A 190 3.94 -27.75 -10.33
C LEU A 190 3.36 -26.66 -11.23
N TYR A 191 4.16 -26.14 -12.14
CA TYR A 191 3.65 -25.33 -13.23
C TYR A 191 4.41 -25.55 -14.54
N PHE A 192 3.68 -25.41 -15.65
CA PHE A 192 4.22 -25.31 -17.00
C PHE A 192 3.83 -23.95 -17.57
N ASP A 193 4.83 -23.15 -17.89
CA ASP A 193 4.68 -21.90 -18.63
C ASP A 193 5.97 -21.66 -19.42
N TYR A 194 5.87 -20.99 -20.57
CA TYR A 194 7.06 -20.62 -21.33
C TYR A 194 7.84 -19.49 -20.65
N ALA A 195 7.19 -18.69 -19.80
CA ALA A 195 7.85 -17.73 -18.94
C ALA A 195 8.08 -18.34 -17.54
N ASP A 196 9.28 -18.16 -17.00
CA ASP A 196 9.51 -18.45 -15.58
C ASP A 196 8.73 -17.46 -14.71
N LEU A 197 8.23 -17.95 -13.59
CA LEU A 197 7.87 -17.05 -12.50
C LEU A 197 9.12 -16.31 -12.02
N PRO A 198 9.00 -15.05 -11.58
CA PRO A 198 10.08 -14.40 -10.84
C PRO A 198 10.54 -15.31 -9.67
N PRO A 199 11.86 -15.43 -9.39
CA PRO A 199 12.36 -16.36 -8.38
C PRO A 199 11.68 -16.26 -7.02
N ASP A 200 11.40 -15.03 -6.56
CA ASP A 200 10.74 -14.79 -5.27
C ASP A 200 9.28 -15.24 -5.28
N ALA A 201 8.58 -15.04 -6.40
CA ALA A 201 7.20 -15.50 -6.57
C ALA A 201 7.15 -17.03 -6.57
N ALA A 202 8.07 -17.71 -7.28
CA ALA A 202 8.15 -19.17 -7.27
C ALA A 202 8.44 -19.73 -5.87
N LYS A 203 9.34 -19.08 -5.13
CA LYS A 203 9.70 -19.45 -3.75
C LYS A 203 8.53 -19.27 -2.77
N ALA A 204 7.78 -18.17 -2.88
CA ALA A 204 6.66 -17.85 -1.99
C ALA A 204 5.55 -18.91 -1.99
N ILE A 205 5.34 -19.58 -3.13
CA ILE A 205 4.34 -20.65 -3.28
C ILE A 205 4.96 -22.05 -3.29
N SER A 206 6.29 -22.17 -3.11
CA SER A 206 7.03 -23.42 -3.19
C SER A 206 6.71 -24.25 -4.45
N ALA A 207 6.52 -23.59 -5.59
CA ALA A 207 6.15 -24.24 -6.85
C ALA A 207 7.36 -24.51 -7.73
N ARG A 208 7.44 -25.71 -8.32
CA ARG A 208 8.49 -26.10 -9.25
C ARG A 208 8.01 -25.98 -10.69
N ARG A 209 8.81 -25.32 -11.52
CA ARG A 209 8.58 -25.33 -12.97
C ARG A 209 8.96 -26.68 -13.56
N VAL A 210 8.15 -27.15 -14.49
CA VAL A 210 8.47 -28.29 -15.36
C VAL A 210 8.57 -27.78 -16.79
N ALA A 211 9.69 -28.07 -17.46
CA ALA A 211 9.99 -27.53 -18.78
C ALA A 211 9.21 -28.22 -19.91
N ASP A 212 8.84 -29.50 -19.72
CA ASP A 212 8.04 -30.27 -20.67
C ASP A 212 6.63 -30.51 -20.13
N LEU A 213 5.62 -30.24 -20.96
CA LEU A 213 4.23 -30.35 -20.56
C LEU A 213 3.82 -31.81 -20.30
N LYS A 214 4.33 -32.78 -21.08
CA LYS A 214 3.99 -34.20 -20.92
C LYS A 214 4.59 -34.74 -19.63
N GLU A 215 5.81 -34.31 -19.29
CA GLU A 215 6.47 -34.62 -18.03
C GLU A 215 5.67 -34.08 -16.83
N MET A 216 5.14 -32.85 -16.92
CA MET A 216 4.35 -32.26 -15.84
C MET A 216 3.07 -33.07 -15.59
N VAL A 217 2.27 -33.31 -16.65
CA VAL A 217 0.97 -33.99 -16.48
C VAL A 217 1.10 -35.44 -16.04
N ALA A 218 2.24 -36.08 -16.31
CA ALA A 218 2.56 -37.42 -15.80
C ALA A 218 2.87 -37.44 -14.28
N GLN A 219 3.28 -36.31 -13.71
CA GLN A 219 3.53 -36.17 -12.27
C GLN A 219 2.27 -35.79 -11.49
N CYS A 220 1.31 -35.13 -12.13
CA CYS A 220 0.14 -34.55 -11.46
C CYS A 220 -0.98 -35.56 -11.19
N ASP A 221 -1.55 -35.49 -9.98
CA ASP A 221 -2.85 -36.09 -9.69
C ASP A 221 -3.98 -35.13 -10.10
N ILE A 222 -3.74 -33.82 -10.03
CA ILE A 222 -4.66 -32.77 -10.48
C ILE A 222 -3.94 -31.84 -11.46
N VAL A 223 -4.56 -31.59 -12.62
CA VAL A 223 -4.10 -30.61 -13.61
C VAL A 223 -5.15 -29.51 -13.74
N THR A 224 -4.74 -28.26 -13.66
CA THR A 224 -5.61 -27.10 -13.90
C THR A 224 -5.11 -26.26 -15.09
N VAL A 225 -6.01 -25.82 -15.95
CA VAL A 225 -5.69 -25.00 -17.12
C VAL A 225 -5.96 -23.52 -16.81
N ASN A 226 -4.92 -22.68 -16.92
CA ASN A 226 -4.95 -21.24 -16.63
C ASN A 226 -4.24 -20.40 -17.70
N ALA A 227 -4.03 -20.96 -18.90
CA ALA A 227 -3.39 -20.30 -20.05
C ALA A 227 -4.43 -19.62 -20.98
N PRO A 228 -4.11 -18.50 -21.65
CA PRO A 228 -5.00 -17.91 -22.65
C PRO A 228 -5.23 -18.84 -23.85
N LEU A 229 -6.35 -18.64 -24.56
CA LEU A 229 -6.58 -19.30 -25.85
C LEU A 229 -5.87 -18.54 -26.98
N HIS A 230 -4.95 -19.23 -27.66
CA HIS A 230 -4.31 -18.77 -28.88
C HIS A 230 -3.95 -20.00 -29.74
N GLU A 231 -3.30 -19.78 -30.90
CA GLU A 231 -2.97 -20.85 -31.85
C GLU A 231 -2.24 -22.05 -31.22
N GLY A 232 -1.32 -21.79 -30.28
CA GLY A 232 -0.53 -22.83 -29.61
C GLY A 232 -1.23 -23.54 -28.44
N THR A 233 -2.34 -23.00 -27.93
CA THR A 233 -3.11 -23.62 -26.83
C THR A 233 -4.45 -24.22 -27.28
N ARG A 234 -4.91 -23.91 -28.49
CA ARG A 234 -6.13 -24.49 -29.06
C ARG A 234 -5.98 -26.00 -29.22
N GLY A 235 -6.86 -26.77 -28.59
CA GLY A 235 -6.82 -28.23 -28.60
C GLY A 235 -5.56 -28.82 -27.96
N LEU A 236 -4.89 -28.09 -27.06
CA LEU A 236 -3.69 -28.55 -26.37
C LEU A 236 -3.96 -29.79 -25.51
N VAL A 237 -5.08 -29.80 -24.79
CA VAL A 237 -5.52 -30.97 -24.01
C VAL A 237 -6.36 -31.87 -24.90
N ASN A 238 -5.67 -32.64 -25.75
CA ASN A 238 -6.25 -33.60 -26.67
C ASN A 238 -6.00 -35.05 -26.22
N ALA A 239 -6.44 -36.02 -27.02
CA ALA A 239 -6.29 -37.45 -26.74
C ALA A 239 -4.82 -37.87 -26.54
N ASP A 240 -3.86 -37.23 -27.20
CA ASP A 240 -2.44 -37.58 -27.06
C ASP A 240 -1.86 -37.07 -25.74
N LEU A 241 -2.19 -35.84 -25.34
CA LEU A 241 -1.72 -35.32 -24.05
C LEU A 241 -2.38 -36.07 -22.87
N LEU A 242 -3.67 -36.41 -22.99
CA LEU A 242 -4.42 -37.14 -21.96
C LEU A 242 -3.86 -38.54 -21.67
N LYS A 243 -3.15 -39.19 -22.63
CA LYS A 243 -2.45 -40.46 -22.39
C LYS A 243 -1.31 -40.34 -21.38
N HIS A 244 -0.73 -39.15 -21.24
CA HIS A 244 0.34 -38.89 -20.30
C HIS A 244 -0.16 -38.57 -18.89
N PHE A 245 -1.46 -38.30 -18.72
CA PHE A 245 -2.02 -38.09 -17.38
C PHE A 245 -1.93 -39.37 -16.57
N LYS A 246 -1.77 -39.25 -15.25
CA LYS A 246 -1.98 -40.39 -14.35
C LYS A 246 -3.40 -40.94 -14.55
N LYS A 247 -3.53 -42.26 -14.55
CA LYS A 247 -4.85 -42.91 -14.57
C LYS A 247 -5.62 -42.48 -13.32
N GLY A 248 -6.81 -41.92 -13.52
CA GLY A 248 -7.64 -41.39 -12.44
C GLY A 248 -7.29 -39.96 -12.01
N ALA A 249 -6.50 -39.21 -12.78
CA ALA A 249 -6.24 -37.80 -12.51
C ALA A 249 -7.51 -36.93 -12.63
N TRP A 250 -7.52 -35.75 -12.00
CA TRP A 250 -8.58 -34.76 -12.15
C TRP A 250 -8.12 -33.57 -13.00
N LEU A 251 -8.99 -33.09 -13.88
CA LEU A 251 -8.72 -31.97 -14.78
C LEU A 251 -9.69 -30.82 -14.51
N VAL A 252 -9.17 -29.62 -14.26
CA VAL A 252 -9.97 -28.40 -14.10
C VAL A 252 -9.63 -27.42 -15.23
N ASN A 253 -10.65 -26.83 -15.86
CA ASN A 253 -10.47 -25.82 -16.88
C ASN A 253 -11.40 -24.63 -16.67
N THR A 254 -10.87 -23.52 -16.19
CA THR A 254 -11.55 -22.21 -16.09
C THR A 254 -10.91 -21.18 -17.03
N ALA A 255 -10.06 -21.65 -17.97
CA ALA A 255 -9.38 -20.81 -18.93
C ALA A 255 -10.26 -20.57 -20.16
N ARG A 256 -10.31 -21.52 -21.11
CA ARG A 256 -11.19 -21.50 -22.28
C ARG A 256 -11.54 -22.92 -22.71
N GLY A 257 -12.79 -23.14 -23.13
CA GLY A 257 -13.27 -24.46 -23.53
C GLY A 257 -12.47 -25.04 -24.70
N ALA A 258 -12.08 -24.20 -25.67
CA ALA A 258 -11.35 -24.62 -26.87
C ALA A 258 -9.88 -25.05 -26.62
N ILE A 259 -9.37 -24.93 -25.40
CA ILE A 259 -8.05 -25.46 -25.03
C ILE A 259 -8.12 -26.99 -24.87
N CYS A 260 -9.28 -27.52 -24.49
CA CYS A 260 -9.53 -28.94 -24.38
C CYS A 260 -10.32 -29.45 -25.59
N ASP A 261 -9.94 -30.62 -26.10
CA ASP A 261 -10.75 -31.32 -27.09
C ASP A 261 -11.98 -31.95 -26.39
N LYS A 262 -13.18 -31.55 -26.83
CA LYS A 262 -14.43 -31.93 -26.15
C LYS A 262 -14.64 -33.44 -26.12
N ASP A 263 -14.32 -34.12 -27.22
CA ASP A 263 -14.63 -35.54 -27.41
C ASP A 263 -13.55 -36.39 -26.74
N ALA A 264 -12.29 -35.94 -26.78
CA ALA A 264 -11.19 -36.58 -26.06
C ALA A 264 -11.38 -36.52 -24.54
N VAL A 265 -11.80 -35.37 -23.98
CA VAL A 265 -12.09 -35.24 -22.54
C VAL A 265 -13.27 -36.12 -22.14
N ALA A 266 -14.35 -36.13 -22.92
CA ALA A 266 -15.50 -36.99 -22.66
C ALA A 266 -15.15 -38.49 -22.71
N ALA A 267 -14.33 -38.89 -23.69
CA ALA A 267 -13.83 -40.26 -23.81
C ALA A 267 -12.91 -40.63 -22.64
N ALA A 268 -11.98 -39.75 -22.24
CA ALA A 268 -11.06 -39.98 -21.14
C ALA A 268 -11.78 -40.08 -19.79
N LEU A 269 -12.83 -39.27 -19.57
CA LEU A 269 -13.65 -39.37 -18.37
C LEU A 269 -14.43 -40.70 -18.37
N LYS A 270 -15.08 -41.03 -19.49
CA LYS A 270 -15.85 -42.27 -19.64
C LYS A 270 -15.00 -43.52 -19.43
N SER A 271 -13.74 -43.52 -19.87
CA SER A 271 -12.82 -44.65 -19.69
C SER A 271 -12.18 -44.71 -18.30
N GLY A 272 -12.33 -43.67 -17.47
CA GLY A 272 -11.61 -43.52 -16.21
C GLY A 272 -10.12 -43.20 -16.37
N GLN A 273 -9.69 -42.73 -17.55
CA GLN A 273 -8.34 -42.16 -17.73
C GLN A 273 -8.18 -40.92 -16.84
N ILE A 274 -9.20 -40.07 -16.82
CA ILE A 274 -9.39 -39.04 -15.79
C ILE A 274 -10.58 -39.43 -14.91
N ASN A 275 -10.49 -39.12 -13.62
CA ASN A 275 -11.55 -39.41 -12.65
C ASN A 275 -12.58 -38.28 -12.56
N GLY A 276 -12.23 -37.07 -13.01
CA GLY A 276 -13.17 -35.96 -13.09
C GLY A 276 -12.73 -34.79 -13.96
N TYR A 277 -13.71 -34.04 -14.46
CA TYR A 277 -13.56 -32.79 -15.17
C TYR A 277 -14.53 -31.73 -14.62
N ALA A 278 -14.02 -30.52 -14.37
CA ALA A 278 -14.81 -29.40 -13.87
C ALA A 278 -14.31 -28.06 -14.42
N GLY A 279 -15.17 -27.05 -14.34
CA GLY A 279 -14.88 -25.71 -14.83
C GLY A 279 -16.12 -25.04 -15.39
N ASP A 280 -15.93 -23.81 -15.85
CA ASP A 280 -17.04 -22.94 -16.25
C ASP A 280 -17.01 -22.54 -17.74
N VAL A 281 -15.96 -22.91 -18.47
CA VAL A 281 -15.75 -22.46 -19.85
C VAL A 281 -16.15 -23.50 -20.90
N TRP A 282 -16.69 -23.00 -22.01
CA TRP A 282 -17.27 -23.82 -23.08
C TRP A 282 -16.81 -23.33 -24.45
N ASN A 283 -16.94 -24.17 -25.48
CA ASN A 283 -16.73 -23.75 -26.86
C ASN A 283 -17.79 -24.41 -27.77
N VAL A 284 -18.71 -23.68 -28.38
CA VAL A 284 -18.93 -22.21 -28.32
C VAL A 284 -19.75 -21.79 -27.08
N GLN A 285 -19.91 -20.47 -26.88
CA GLN A 285 -20.77 -19.90 -25.86
C GLN A 285 -21.90 -19.04 -26.47
N PRO A 286 -23.18 -19.29 -26.13
CA PRO A 286 -23.69 -20.29 -25.17
C PRO A 286 -23.41 -21.75 -25.58
N ALA A 287 -23.15 -22.61 -24.58
CA ALA A 287 -22.88 -24.02 -24.84
C ALA A 287 -24.13 -24.72 -25.42
N PRO A 288 -24.02 -25.47 -26.53
CA PRO A 288 -25.13 -26.24 -27.10
C PRO A 288 -25.79 -27.16 -26.05
N LYS A 289 -27.11 -27.37 -26.16
CA LYS A 289 -27.87 -28.18 -25.18
C LYS A 289 -27.41 -29.64 -25.13
N ASP A 290 -26.90 -30.15 -26.25
CA ASP A 290 -26.36 -31.49 -26.45
C ASP A 290 -24.84 -31.59 -26.25
N HIS A 291 -24.19 -30.53 -25.73
CA HIS A 291 -22.75 -30.55 -25.49
C HIS A 291 -22.37 -31.68 -24.51
N PRO A 292 -21.41 -32.57 -24.85
CA PRO A 292 -21.16 -33.80 -24.08
C PRO A 292 -20.74 -33.53 -22.63
N TRP A 293 -20.02 -32.43 -22.39
CA TRP A 293 -19.60 -32.04 -21.03
C TRP A 293 -20.76 -31.71 -20.08
N ARG A 294 -21.98 -31.48 -20.58
CA ARG A 294 -23.15 -31.25 -19.71
C ARG A 294 -23.55 -32.48 -18.91
N THR A 295 -23.30 -33.67 -19.45
CA THR A 295 -23.87 -34.92 -18.92
C THR A 295 -22.87 -36.07 -18.82
N MET A 296 -21.65 -35.93 -19.35
CA MET A 296 -20.61 -36.95 -19.21
C MET A 296 -20.36 -37.29 -17.73
N LYS A 297 -20.07 -38.55 -17.45
CA LYS A 297 -19.71 -39.05 -16.12
C LYS A 297 -18.58 -40.08 -16.25
N ASN A 298 -17.87 -40.30 -15.16
CA ASN A 298 -16.87 -41.37 -15.06
C ASN A 298 -17.55 -42.77 -14.91
N PRO A 299 -16.81 -43.90 -14.90
CA PRO A 299 -17.39 -45.25 -14.82
C PRO A 299 -18.30 -45.54 -13.61
N ILE A 300 -18.22 -44.71 -12.57
CA ILE A 300 -19.02 -44.88 -11.34
C ILE A 300 -20.14 -43.83 -11.21
N GLY A 301 -20.43 -43.06 -12.27
CA GLY A 301 -21.54 -42.12 -12.31
C GLY A 301 -21.25 -40.72 -11.74
N GLY A 302 -19.99 -40.39 -11.43
CA GLY A 302 -19.56 -39.09 -10.90
C GLY A 302 -18.63 -38.32 -11.84
N GLY A 303 -17.78 -37.45 -11.27
CA GLY A 303 -16.65 -36.84 -12.00
C GLY A 303 -16.99 -35.68 -12.95
N ASN A 304 -18.15 -35.04 -12.81
CA ASN A 304 -18.52 -33.86 -13.59
C ASN A 304 -18.90 -32.71 -12.67
N GLY A 305 -18.15 -31.61 -12.74
CA GLY A 305 -18.41 -30.37 -12.01
C GLY A 305 -18.53 -29.16 -12.94
N MET A 306 -19.09 -29.36 -14.14
CA MET A 306 -19.28 -28.26 -15.10
C MET A 306 -20.39 -27.30 -14.67
N VAL A 307 -20.14 -26.01 -14.89
CA VAL A 307 -21.08 -24.91 -14.62
C VAL A 307 -21.12 -23.94 -15.81
N PRO A 308 -22.13 -23.04 -15.93
CA PRO A 308 -22.09 -21.96 -16.91
C PRO A 308 -20.87 -21.05 -16.72
N HIS A 309 -20.45 -20.27 -17.72
CA HIS A 309 -19.28 -19.38 -17.60
C HIS A 309 -19.57 -18.20 -16.68
N TYR A 310 -19.33 -18.37 -15.38
CA TYR A 310 -19.69 -17.40 -14.35
C TYR A 310 -18.56 -17.04 -13.38
N SER A 311 -17.45 -17.78 -13.32
CA SER A 311 -16.41 -17.55 -12.30
C SER A 311 -15.81 -16.15 -12.40
N GLY A 312 -15.70 -15.61 -13.62
CA GLY A 312 -15.22 -14.26 -13.88
C GLY A 312 -16.27 -13.16 -13.74
N THR A 313 -17.54 -13.49 -13.46
CA THR A 313 -18.69 -12.56 -13.38
C THR A 313 -19.44 -12.62 -12.05
N THR A 314 -18.75 -12.99 -10.95
CA THR A 314 -19.30 -12.81 -9.60
C THR A 314 -19.60 -11.33 -9.34
N LEU A 315 -20.55 -11.01 -8.45
CA LEU A 315 -20.93 -9.62 -8.15
C LEU A 315 -19.71 -8.72 -7.85
N ASP A 316 -18.75 -9.24 -7.09
CA ASP A 316 -17.50 -8.52 -6.79
C ASP A 316 -16.62 -8.29 -8.03
N ALA A 317 -16.55 -9.28 -8.93
CA ALA A 317 -15.84 -9.14 -10.19
C ALA A 317 -16.53 -8.14 -11.13
N GLN A 318 -17.87 -8.11 -11.14
CA GLN A 318 -18.63 -7.19 -11.98
C GLN A 318 -18.36 -5.74 -11.62
N ALA A 319 -18.34 -5.40 -10.33
CA ALA A 319 -17.97 -4.06 -9.88
C ALA A 319 -16.60 -3.64 -10.43
N ARG A 320 -15.60 -4.53 -10.33
CA ARG A 320 -14.23 -4.24 -10.79
C ARG A 320 -14.11 -4.13 -12.31
N TYR A 321 -14.65 -5.07 -13.08
CA TYR A 321 -14.53 -5.00 -14.54
C TYR A 321 -15.43 -3.90 -15.15
N ALA A 322 -16.56 -3.56 -14.53
CA ALA A 322 -17.40 -2.46 -14.99
C ALA A 322 -16.66 -1.12 -14.82
N ALA A 323 -16.08 -0.88 -13.63
CA ALA A 323 -15.26 0.30 -13.38
C ALA A 323 -14.04 0.36 -14.33
N GLY A 324 -13.32 -0.75 -14.51
CA GLY A 324 -12.17 -0.78 -15.42
C GLY A 324 -12.56 -0.62 -16.90
N THR A 325 -13.73 -1.11 -17.31
CA THR A 325 -14.27 -0.87 -18.67
C THR A 325 -14.53 0.62 -18.88
N LYS A 326 -15.16 1.29 -17.91
CA LYS A 326 -15.35 2.75 -17.93
C LYS A 326 -14.01 3.47 -18.06
N GLN A 327 -13.01 3.11 -17.24
CA GLN A 327 -11.69 3.74 -17.27
C GLN A 327 -10.98 3.60 -18.63
N ILE A 328 -11.01 2.41 -19.24
CA ILE A 328 -10.40 2.18 -20.58
C ILE A 328 -11.03 3.10 -21.62
N ILE A 329 -12.36 3.22 -21.58
CA ILE A 329 -13.13 4.04 -22.50
C ILE A 329 -12.86 5.53 -22.25
N GLU A 330 -12.84 5.97 -20.99
CA GLU A 330 -12.51 7.34 -20.59
C GLU A 330 -11.10 7.75 -21.03
N ASN A 331 -10.13 6.86 -20.87
CA ASN A 331 -8.76 7.09 -21.35
C ASN A 331 -8.72 7.21 -22.88
N TYR A 332 -9.50 6.41 -23.61
CA TYR A 332 -9.61 6.51 -25.05
C TYR A 332 -10.24 7.84 -25.49
N PHE A 333 -11.28 8.31 -24.79
CA PHE A 333 -11.96 9.57 -25.10
C PHE A 333 -11.09 10.79 -24.82
N SER A 334 -10.27 10.70 -23.77
CA SER A 334 -9.43 11.81 -23.30
C SER A 334 -8.02 11.80 -23.90
N ASP A 335 -7.74 10.90 -24.84
CA ASP A 335 -6.39 10.64 -25.41
C ASP A 335 -5.31 10.42 -24.33
N LEU A 336 -5.71 9.78 -23.23
CA LEU A 336 -4.80 9.41 -22.14
C LEU A 336 -4.14 8.04 -22.41
N PRO A 337 -2.91 7.83 -21.91
CA PRO A 337 -2.28 6.52 -21.98
C PRO A 337 -3.14 5.41 -21.36
N GLN A 338 -3.15 4.27 -22.03
CA GLN A 338 -3.79 3.05 -21.50
C GLN A 338 -2.82 2.32 -20.57
N GLU A 339 -3.34 1.67 -19.55
CA GLU A 339 -2.55 0.79 -18.69
C GLU A 339 -1.91 -0.32 -19.52
N PRO A 340 -0.56 -0.46 -19.55
CA PRO A 340 0.11 -1.42 -20.43
C PRO A 340 -0.36 -2.86 -20.23
N ALA A 341 -0.76 -3.23 -19.01
CA ALA A 341 -1.26 -4.55 -18.69
C ALA A 341 -2.62 -4.87 -19.34
N ASN A 342 -3.41 -3.85 -19.70
CA ASN A 342 -4.72 -4.00 -20.32
C ASN A 342 -4.64 -4.19 -21.85
N ILE A 343 -3.48 -3.89 -22.47
CA ILE A 343 -3.33 -3.89 -23.93
C ILE A 343 -2.96 -5.29 -24.42
N ILE A 344 -3.87 -5.93 -25.17
CA ILE A 344 -3.59 -7.20 -25.85
C ILE A 344 -2.99 -6.92 -27.23
N VAL A 345 -3.70 -6.11 -28.01
CA VAL A 345 -3.28 -5.61 -29.32
C VAL A 345 -3.26 -4.08 -29.25
N GLY A 346 -2.10 -3.49 -29.47
CA GLY A 346 -1.94 -2.05 -29.64
C GLY A 346 -2.17 -1.63 -31.09
N LYS A 347 -1.66 -0.45 -31.49
CA LYS A 347 -1.78 0.02 -32.88
C LYS A 347 -0.83 -0.77 -33.80
N GLY A 348 -1.33 -1.85 -34.39
CA GLY A 348 -0.65 -2.61 -35.44
C GLY A 348 0.29 -3.73 -34.96
N LYS A 349 0.24 -4.12 -33.68
CA LYS A 349 1.02 -5.24 -33.14
C LYS A 349 0.40 -5.82 -31.87
N TYR A 350 0.77 -7.06 -31.55
CA TYR A 350 0.57 -7.61 -30.21
C TYR A 350 1.48 -6.88 -29.22
N GLU A 351 0.92 -6.50 -28.08
CA GLU A 351 1.69 -5.92 -26.96
C GLU A 351 1.73 -6.86 -25.76
N SER A 352 0.74 -7.75 -25.63
CA SER A 352 0.77 -8.81 -24.64
C SER A 352 1.69 -9.96 -25.05
N LYS A 353 2.58 -10.36 -24.13
CA LYS A 353 3.41 -11.57 -24.25
C LYS A 353 2.64 -12.86 -23.93
N ALA A 354 1.39 -12.77 -23.47
CA ALA A 354 0.62 -13.92 -22.98
C ALA A 354 -0.04 -14.76 -24.10
N TYR A 355 -0.16 -14.22 -25.31
CA TYR A 355 -0.83 -14.87 -26.45
C TYR A 355 0.19 -15.53 -27.40
N GLY A 356 1.05 -16.38 -26.82
CA GLY A 356 2.07 -17.19 -27.51
C GLY A 356 3.45 -16.53 -27.67
N GLN A 357 4.47 -17.36 -27.88
CA GLN A 357 5.84 -16.93 -28.18
C GLN A 357 5.94 -16.39 -29.62
N ARG A 358 5.75 -15.09 -29.79
CA ARG A 358 5.80 -14.44 -31.11
C ARG A 358 7.22 -13.95 -31.41
N ARG A 359 7.89 -14.56 -32.40
CA ARG A 359 9.11 -13.97 -32.99
C ARG A 359 8.68 -12.76 -33.83
N LEU A 360 9.27 -11.58 -33.56
CA LEU A 360 9.18 -10.47 -34.50
C LEU A 360 9.73 -10.97 -35.84
N LYS A 361 8.94 -10.96 -36.91
CA LYS A 361 9.44 -11.37 -38.23
C LYS A 361 10.56 -10.39 -38.65
N GLU A 362 11.81 -10.85 -38.55
CA GLU A 362 13.07 -10.16 -38.90
C GLU A 362 13.17 -9.70 -40.38
N LYS A 363 12.17 -10.01 -41.22
CA LYS A 363 12.21 -9.74 -42.68
C LYS A 363 12.22 -8.26 -43.09
N ALA A 364 11.93 -7.32 -42.19
CA ALA A 364 12.00 -5.90 -42.49
C ALA A 364 13.39 -5.30 -42.22
N LEU A 365 14.19 -5.91 -41.33
CA LEU A 365 15.49 -5.40 -40.92
C LEU A 365 16.60 -5.84 -41.89
N ASP A 366 16.52 -7.09 -42.39
CA ASP A 366 17.52 -7.64 -43.34
C ASP A 366 17.55 -6.90 -44.68
N ARG A 367 16.39 -6.45 -45.18
CA ARG A 367 16.30 -5.68 -46.44
C ARG A 367 16.86 -4.26 -46.34
N LEU A 368 16.95 -3.70 -45.14
CA LEU A 368 17.56 -2.39 -44.90
C LEU A 368 19.09 -2.49 -44.74
N CYS A 369 19.60 -3.64 -44.28
CA CYS A 369 21.04 -3.89 -44.11
C CYS A 369 21.77 -4.21 -45.43
N GLU A 370 21.13 -4.86 -46.40
CA GLU A 370 21.78 -5.23 -47.68
C GLU A 370 21.91 -4.06 -48.68
N ALA A 371 21.13 -2.98 -48.52
CA ALA A 371 21.13 -1.85 -49.45
C ALA A 371 22.11 -0.70 -49.09
N ALA A 372 22.75 -0.75 -47.93
CA ALA A 372 23.65 0.31 -47.43
C ALA A 372 25.12 -0.15 -47.36
N ALA A 373 25.74 -0.28 -48.54
CA ALA A 373 27.15 0.00 -48.88
C ALA A 373 28.35 -0.51 -48.00
N PRO A 374 29.49 -0.84 -48.62
CA PRO A 374 30.48 -1.85 -48.20
C PRO A 374 31.50 -1.42 -47.13
N GLN A 375 31.12 -0.58 -46.16
CA GLN A 375 32.07 0.02 -45.21
C GLN A 375 31.83 -0.28 -43.72
N LEU A 376 30.94 -1.21 -43.37
CA LEU A 376 30.64 -1.58 -41.98
C LEU A 376 30.84 -3.08 -41.75
N ARG A 377 31.43 -3.46 -40.61
CA ARG A 377 31.67 -4.86 -40.21
C ARG A 377 30.77 -5.19 -39.01
N ILE A 378 30.09 -6.34 -39.07
CA ILE A 378 29.32 -6.88 -37.93
C ILE A 378 30.29 -7.64 -37.03
N VAL A 379 30.35 -7.28 -35.75
CA VAL A 379 31.12 -8.02 -34.74
C VAL A 379 30.15 -8.61 -33.71
N VAL A 380 30.28 -9.91 -33.45
CA VAL A 380 29.59 -10.62 -32.36
C VAL A 380 30.55 -10.67 -31.19
N ARG A 381 30.14 -10.19 -30.01
CA ARG A 381 30.92 -10.36 -28.78
C ARG A 381 30.20 -11.31 -27.85
N ASP A 382 30.91 -12.37 -27.45
CA ASP A 382 30.44 -13.33 -26.48
C ASP A 382 30.65 -12.78 -25.06
N ARG A 383 29.56 -12.44 -24.38
CA ARG A 383 29.51 -12.45 -22.91
C ARG A 383 28.25 -13.20 -22.51
N MET A 384 28.40 -14.06 -21.52
CA MET A 384 27.35 -14.89 -20.94
C MET A 384 26.05 -14.09 -20.78
N VAL A 385 24.97 -14.64 -21.36
CA VAL A 385 23.59 -14.12 -21.45
C VAL A 385 23.33 -13.21 -22.67
N ALA A 386 22.94 -13.86 -23.79
CA ALA A 386 22.38 -13.37 -25.06
C ALA A 386 23.34 -12.76 -26.12
N GLU A 387 23.25 -13.26 -27.36
CA GLU A 387 24.00 -12.76 -28.54
C GLU A 387 23.40 -11.42 -29.04
N GLU A 388 24.21 -10.36 -29.12
CA GLU A 388 23.84 -9.08 -29.74
C GLU A 388 24.81 -8.74 -30.89
N ARG A 389 24.28 -8.34 -32.07
CA ARG A 389 25.07 -7.95 -33.26
C ARG A 389 25.11 -6.44 -33.39
N VAL A 390 26.31 -5.85 -33.48
CA VAL A 390 26.48 -4.38 -33.57
C VAL A 390 27.39 -4.00 -34.75
N LEU A 391 27.12 -2.84 -35.38
CA LEU A 391 27.88 -2.30 -36.53
C LEU A 391 28.91 -1.25 -36.07
N GLU A 392 30.19 -1.48 -36.37
CA GLU A 392 31.32 -0.58 -36.05
C GLU A 392 31.97 -0.03 -37.34
N ASP A 393 32.53 1.19 -37.29
CA ASP A 393 33.40 1.70 -38.34
C ASP A 393 34.88 1.31 -38.15
N LYS A 394 35.74 1.71 -39.10
CA LYS A 394 37.17 1.34 -39.17
C LYS A 394 38.02 1.85 -38.00
N ASN A 395 37.47 2.72 -37.16
CA ASN A 395 38.12 3.28 -35.96
C ASN A 395 37.46 2.81 -34.65
N GLY A 396 36.51 1.87 -34.70
CA GLY A 396 35.88 1.26 -33.52
C GLY A 396 34.76 2.09 -32.87
N MET A 397 34.12 3.00 -33.62
CA MET A 397 33.04 3.84 -33.11
C MET A 397 31.65 3.35 -33.59
N LEU A 398 30.66 3.38 -32.69
CA LEU A 398 29.27 2.95 -32.94
C LEU A 398 28.48 4.00 -33.74
N ILE A 399 27.80 3.59 -34.81
CA ILE A 399 27.05 4.50 -35.71
C ILE A 399 25.58 4.10 -35.78
N SER A 400 24.65 5.06 -35.62
CA SER A 400 23.24 4.88 -36.00
C SER A 400 22.86 5.86 -37.11
N MET A 401 22.06 5.41 -38.09
CA MET A 401 21.58 6.22 -39.22
C MET A 401 20.15 6.72 -38.96
N GLY A 402 19.87 7.99 -39.33
CA GLY A 402 18.53 8.59 -39.25
C GLY A 402 18.14 9.32 -40.54
N CYS A 403 16.84 9.58 -40.72
CA CYS A 403 16.27 10.33 -41.86
C CYS A 403 15.48 11.54 -41.36
N ARG A 404 15.70 12.73 -41.97
CA ARG A 404 14.94 13.96 -41.64
C ARG A 404 14.07 14.35 -42.84
N LYS A 405 12.81 14.75 -42.60
CA LYS A 405 11.93 15.35 -43.63
C LYS A 405 12.11 16.86 -43.66
N ARG A 406 12.23 17.45 -44.86
CA ARG A 406 11.94 18.88 -45.11
C ARG A 406 10.54 19.04 -45.69
N GLY A 407 9.90 20.17 -45.41
CA GLY A 407 8.62 20.54 -46.01
C GLY A 407 8.75 20.54 -47.54
N GLY A 408 8.08 19.59 -48.18
CA GLY A 408 8.26 19.28 -49.61
C GLY A 408 8.81 17.88 -49.89
N GLY A 409 8.21 16.83 -49.30
CA GLY A 409 8.12 15.49 -49.91
C GLY A 409 9.38 14.63 -50.10
N GLY A 410 10.59 15.06 -49.74
CA GLY A 410 11.83 14.25 -49.84
C GLY A 410 12.54 14.02 -48.50
N THR A 411 13.09 12.81 -48.30
CA THR A 411 13.93 12.41 -47.15
C THR A 411 15.38 12.18 -47.57
N GLU A 412 16.34 12.86 -46.92
CA GLU A 412 17.78 12.58 -47.06
C GLU A 412 18.31 11.89 -45.79
N PRO A 413 19.14 10.84 -45.92
CA PRO A 413 19.82 10.21 -44.79
C PRO A 413 20.99 11.06 -44.31
N TYR A 414 21.14 11.19 -42.99
CA TYR A 414 22.30 11.85 -42.38
C TYR A 414 22.95 10.95 -41.35
N ILE A 415 24.27 11.07 -41.22
CA ILE A 415 25.05 10.33 -40.22
C ILE A 415 25.01 11.15 -38.92
N VAL A 416 24.37 10.59 -37.89
CA VAL A 416 24.50 11.12 -36.54
C VAL A 416 25.82 10.59 -35.99
N ARG A 417 26.86 11.45 -35.96
CA ARG A 417 27.98 11.20 -35.04
C ARG A 417 27.44 11.46 -33.65
N HIS A 418 27.06 10.38 -32.96
CA HIS A 418 26.70 10.47 -31.56
C HIS A 418 27.95 10.84 -30.77
N THR A 419 28.13 12.12 -30.44
CA THR A 419 28.57 12.40 -29.08
C THR A 419 27.38 12.07 -28.19
N TRP A 420 27.32 10.81 -27.76
CA TRP A 420 26.44 10.37 -26.70
C TRP A 420 26.71 11.24 -25.48
N ARG A 421 25.89 12.28 -25.29
CA ARG A 421 25.43 12.61 -23.96
C ARG A 421 24.07 11.94 -23.83
N SER A 422 24.06 10.90 -23.02
CA SER A 422 22.93 10.05 -22.65
C SER A 422 21.63 10.84 -22.44
N CYS A 423 20.56 10.45 -23.12
CA CYS A 423 19.20 10.61 -22.60
C CYS A 423 18.59 9.21 -22.45
N ALA A 424 18.84 8.63 -21.28
CA ALA A 424 18.27 7.38 -20.81
C ALA A 424 16.84 7.62 -20.31
N CYS A 425 15.87 6.77 -20.70
CA CYS A 425 14.84 6.37 -19.73
C CYS A 425 15.56 5.38 -18.80
N PRO A 426 15.61 5.63 -17.50
CA PRO A 426 16.80 5.25 -16.77
C PRO A 426 16.79 3.76 -16.47
N SER A 427 17.94 3.13 -16.70
CA SER A 427 18.33 1.85 -16.11
C SER A 427 18.43 1.90 -14.58
N SER A 428 17.68 2.76 -13.89
CA SER A 428 17.96 3.22 -12.52
C SER A 428 16.93 2.84 -11.45
N LEU A 429 15.91 2.02 -11.72
CA LEU A 429 14.99 1.58 -10.65
C LEU A 429 15.55 0.41 -9.82
N THR A 430 16.58 -0.27 -10.33
CA THR A 430 17.39 -1.20 -9.54
C THR A 430 18.81 -0.69 -9.54
N MET A 431 19.30 -0.27 -8.38
CA MET A 431 20.72 -0.01 -8.19
C MET A 431 21.52 -1.23 -8.66
N SER A 432 22.54 -1.02 -9.49
CA SER A 432 23.47 -2.08 -9.86
C SER A 432 24.13 -2.67 -8.61
N VAL A 433 24.62 -3.90 -8.68
CA VAL A 433 25.35 -4.53 -7.56
C VAL A 433 26.54 -3.67 -7.11
N ALA A 434 27.21 -2.99 -8.05
CA ALA A 434 28.30 -2.08 -7.75
C ALA A 434 27.82 -0.83 -6.99
N GLU A 435 26.70 -0.21 -7.42
CA GLU A 435 26.10 0.93 -6.72
C GLU A 435 25.59 0.53 -5.33
N ARG A 436 24.98 -0.66 -5.19
CA ARG A 436 24.50 -1.19 -3.91
C ARG A 436 25.68 -1.43 -2.95
N ALA A 437 26.76 -2.04 -3.45
CA ALA A 437 27.98 -2.24 -2.67
C ALA A 437 28.64 -0.92 -2.28
N GLN A 438 28.68 0.07 -3.19
CA GLN A 438 29.25 1.38 -2.88
C GLN A 438 28.41 2.12 -1.84
N LYS A 439 27.09 2.13 -1.98
CA LYS A 439 26.17 2.74 -1.00
C LYS A 439 26.29 2.07 0.36
N LEU A 440 26.41 0.74 0.41
CA LEU A 440 26.65 0.01 1.65
C LEU A 440 27.98 0.42 2.30
N ARG A 441 29.08 0.53 1.53
CA ARG A 441 30.36 1.02 2.07
C ARG A 441 30.26 2.43 2.63
N SER A 442 29.57 3.33 1.93
CA SER A 442 29.32 4.70 2.40
C SER A 442 28.50 4.71 3.69
N LEU A 443 27.48 3.86 3.82
CA LEU A 443 26.69 3.73 5.04
C LEU A 443 27.53 3.18 6.20
N VAL A 444 28.38 2.18 5.95
CA VAL A 444 29.30 1.65 6.98
C VAL A 444 30.27 2.72 7.46
N GLN A 445 30.84 3.50 6.55
CA GLN A 445 31.72 4.61 6.94
C GLN A 445 30.96 5.68 7.73
N MET A 446 29.76 6.06 7.29
CA MET A 446 28.91 7.02 7.98
C MET A 446 28.52 6.54 9.38
N LEU A 447 28.23 5.25 9.55
CA LEU A 447 27.97 4.63 10.85
C LEU A 447 29.21 4.71 11.75
N ALA A 448 30.39 4.39 11.23
CA ALA A 448 31.63 4.49 11.99
C ALA A 448 31.91 5.94 12.41
N ASP A 449 31.84 6.89 11.48
CA ASP A 449 32.13 8.31 11.74
C ASP A 449 31.16 8.91 12.75
N SER A 450 29.85 8.66 12.59
CA SER A 450 28.84 9.15 13.53
C SER A 450 28.92 8.44 14.89
N ALA A 451 29.26 7.15 14.94
CA ALA A 451 29.51 6.45 16.19
C ALA A 451 30.69 7.04 16.97
N GLU A 452 31.81 7.34 16.32
CA GLU A 452 32.96 7.99 16.98
C GLU A 452 32.60 9.37 17.55
N VAL A 453 31.77 10.15 16.84
CA VAL A 453 31.26 11.41 17.38
C VAL A 453 30.37 11.18 18.60
N VAL A 454 29.45 10.20 18.54
CA VAL A 454 28.59 9.85 19.69
C VAL A 454 29.43 9.39 20.88
N ILE A 455 30.40 8.50 20.66
CA ILE A 455 31.32 7.98 21.69
C ILE A 455 32.07 9.14 22.35
N LYS A 456 32.67 10.03 21.54
CA LYS A 456 33.41 11.19 22.04
C LYS A 456 32.53 12.12 22.88
N GLU A 457 31.31 12.40 22.44
CA GLU A 457 30.37 13.23 23.20
C GLU A 457 29.96 12.53 24.51
N TRP A 458 29.74 11.22 24.51
CA TRP A 458 29.48 10.46 25.74
C TRP A 458 30.67 10.46 26.71
N GLU A 459 31.90 10.31 26.22
CA GLU A 459 33.11 10.40 27.05
C GLU A 459 33.28 11.81 27.67
N LEU A 460 32.89 12.87 26.93
CA LEU A 460 32.87 14.25 27.44
C LEU A 460 31.76 14.45 28.48
N GLU A 461 30.56 13.89 28.24
CA GLU A 461 29.46 13.89 29.20
C GLU A 461 29.86 13.18 30.51
N GLU A 462 30.55 12.04 30.45
CA GLU A 462 31.02 11.33 31.64
C GLU A 462 32.07 12.14 32.43
N GLN A 463 32.99 12.80 31.73
CA GLN A 463 34.00 13.67 32.35
C GLN A 463 33.38 14.91 33.03
N THR A 464 32.30 15.43 32.47
CA THR A 464 31.59 16.63 32.99
C THR A 464 30.55 16.30 34.05
N SER A 465 29.91 15.12 33.99
CA SER A 465 28.94 14.63 34.97
C SER A 465 29.57 14.33 36.35
N ASN A 466 30.89 14.16 36.41
CA ASN A 466 31.67 14.10 37.65
C ASN A 466 31.79 15.46 38.37
N ILE A 467 31.22 16.54 37.81
CA ILE A 467 31.10 17.86 38.41
C ILE A 467 29.64 18.03 38.84
N GLY A 468 29.35 17.69 40.09
CA GLY A 468 28.00 17.50 40.63
C GLY A 468 26.99 18.60 40.26
N SER A 469 26.05 18.26 39.38
CA SER A 469 24.78 18.98 39.19
C SER A 469 23.68 17.97 38.85
N THR A 470 22.48 18.24 39.36
CA THR A 470 21.26 17.43 39.25
C THR A 470 20.76 17.29 37.81
N PRO A 471 20.07 16.19 37.45
CA PRO A 471 19.67 15.97 36.06
C PRO A 471 18.43 16.79 35.71
N GLU A 472 18.65 18.02 35.22
CA GLU A 472 17.73 18.67 34.28
C GLU A 472 17.64 17.81 33.00
N VAL A 473 16.49 17.79 32.34
CA VAL A 473 16.24 16.97 31.14
C VAL A 473 17.42 17.12 30.16
N PRO A 474 18.23 16.06 29.92
CA PRO A 474 19.49 16.23 29.22
C PRO A 474 19.23 16.42 27.73
N LEU A 475 19.19 17.68 27.32
CA LEU A 475 19.17 18.05 25.92
C LEU A 475 20.56 17.75 25.33
N PRO A 476 20.69 16.86 24.33
CA PRO A 476 21.99 16.54 23.76
C PRO A 476 22.66 17.79 23.17
N SER A 477 23.99 17.85 23.16
CA SER A 477 24.70 18.91 22.43
C SER A 477 24.24 18.94 20.96
N PRO A 478 24.30 20.07 20.25
CA PRO A 478 23.94 20.10 18.82
C PRO A 478 24.75 19.11 17.97
N VAL A 479 26.00 18.83 18.39
CA VAL A 479 26.87 17.85 17.74
C VAL A 479 26.36 16.43 17.98
N LEU A 480 26.03 16.08 19.23
CA LEU A 480 25.48 14.78 19.59
C LEU A 480 24.11 14.54 18.95
N PHE A 481 23.23 15.55 18.94
CA PHE A 481 21.92 15.47 18.29
C PHE A 481 22.07 15.14 16.80
N GLU A 482 22.95 15.86 16.09
CA GLU A 482 23.17 15.61 14.66
C GLU A 482 23.79 14.24 14.39
N ALA A 483 24.78 13.84 15.20
CA ALA A 483 25.43 12.54 15.05
C ALA A 483 24.44 11.38 15.26
N ARG A 484 23.52 11.49 16.24
CA ARG A 484 22.45 10.51 16.46
C ARG A 484 21.51 10.40 15.26
N ARG A 485 21.03 11.52 14.71
CA ARG A 485 20.16 11.51 13.52
C ARG A 485 20.83 10.83 12.33
N ILE A 486 22.12 11.11 12.10
CA ILE A 486 22.90 10.49 11.03
C ILE A 486 23.05 8.97 11.28
N PHE A 487 23.42 8.58 12.50
CA PHE A 487 23.61 7.17 12.86
C PHE A 487 22.32 6.36 12.70
N GLU A 488 21.20 6.85 13.24
CA GLU A 488 19.89 6.20 13.15
C GLU A 488 19.39 6.12 11.70
N GLY A 489 19.55 7.20 10.93
CA GLY A 489 19.23 7.23 9.50
C GLY A 489 20.05 6.20 8.72
N ALA A 490 21.35 6.09 9.00
CA ALA A 490 22.24 5.13 8.36
C ALA A 490 21.93 3.67 8.74
N CYS A 491 21.58 3.41 10.00
CA CYS A 491 21.12 2.10 10.46
C CYS A 491 19.85 1.66 9.70
N GLY A 492 18.84 2.52 9.66
CA GLY A 492 17.60 2.25 8.95
C GLY A 492 17.79 2.00 7.46
N MET A 493 18.54 2.88 6.79
CA MET A 493 18.87 2.72 5.37
C MET A 493 19.72 1.47 5.12
N GLY A 494 20.60 1.10 6.04
CA GLY A 494 21.41 -0.11 5.98
C GLY A 494 20.56 -1.38 6.04
N VAL A 495 19.59 -1.43 6.95
CA VAL A 495 18.60 -2.51 7.04
C VAL A 495 17.82 -2.62 5.72
N ASP A 496 17.27 -1.51 5.23
CA ASP A 496 16.50 -1.50 3.97
C ASP A 496 17.37 -1.88 2.75
N LEU A 497 18.67 -1.55 2.75
CA LEU A 497 19.58 -1.87 1.66
C LEU A 497 19.96 -3.35 1.64
N ILE A 498 19.97 -4.05 2.78
CA ILE A 498 20.45 -5.43 2.91
C ILE A 498 19.30 -6.42 2.94
N GLN A 499 18.23 -6.10 3.67
CA GLN A 499 17.13 -7.01 3.93
C GLN A 499 16.42 -7.42 2.63
N ASP A 500 15.97 -8.67 2.59
CA ASP A 500 15.09 -9.14 1.53
C ASP A 500 13.80 -8.30 1.50
N PRO A 501 13.40 -7.71 0.36
CA PRO A 501 12.25 -6.82 0.29
C PRO A 501 10.94 -7.46 0.76
N TYR A 502 10.74 -8.76 0.50
CA TYR A 502 9.54 -9.47 0.96
C TYR A 502 9.55 -9.64 2.47
N LEU A 503 10.69 -10.01 3.06
CA LEU A 503 10.83 -10.08 4.51
C LEU A 503 10.63 -8.70 5.16
N ARG A 504 11.15 -7.63 4.55
CA ARG A 504 10.97 -6.26 5.06
C ARG A 504 9.49 -5.90 5.15
N LEU A 505 8.72 -6.12 4.09
CA LEU A 505 7.27 -5.88 4.08
C LEU A 505 6.54 -6.74 5.12
N SER A 506 6.95 -7.99 5.29
CA SER A 506 6.35 -8.90 6.27
C SER A 506 6.62 -8.45 7.71
N VAL A 507 7.84 -7.99 8.01
CA VAL A 507 8.21 -7.45 9.33
C VAL A 507 7.40 -6.19 9.65
N ILE A 508 7.27 -5.27 8.69
CA ILE A 508 6.46 -4.05 8.88
C ILE A 508 4.98 -4.42 9.11
N SER A 509 4.44 -5.38 8.36
CA SER A 509 3.04 -5.83 8.56
C SER A 509 2.78 -6.43 9.94
N GLY A 510 3.81 -6.93 10.63
CA GLY A 510 3.70 -7.53 11.97
C GLY A 510 4.13 -6.62 13.12
N SER A 511 4.67 -5.42 12.86
CA SER A 511 5.29 -4.58 13.89
C SER A 511 4.31 -4.08 14.97
N PHE A 512 3.00 -4.12 14.71
CA PHE A 512 1.99 -3.78 15.71
C PHE A 512 2.04 -4.68 16.95
N PHE A 513 2.56 -5.91 16.83
CA PHE A 513 2.73 -6.80 17.99
C PHE A 513 3.72 -6.24 19.02
N ASP A 514 4.75 -5.51 18.59
CA ASP A 514 5.74 -4.90 19.49
C ASP A 514 5.08 -3.77 20.31
N SER A 515 4.29 -2.92 19.66
CA SER A 515 3.48 -1.89 20.31
C SER A 515 2.50 -2.50 21.32
N ARG A 516 1.78 -3.57 20.94
CA ARG A 516 0.86 -4.26 21.85
C ARG A 516 1.57 -4.93 23.03
N ALA A 517 2.75 -5.51 22.82
CA ALA A 517 3.55 -6.08 23.89
C ALA A 517 4.00 -5.00 24.88
N LEU A 518 4.46 -3.85 24.38
CA LEU A 518 4.90 -2.72 25.21
C LEU A 518 3.74 -2.16 26.02
N ARG A 519 2.57 -2.01 25.41
CA ARG A 519 1.34 -1.59 26.07
C ARG A 519 0.99 -2.48 27.27
N ILE A 520 1.08 -3.80 27.11
CA ILE A 520 0.76 -4.75 28.19
C ILE A 520 1.80 -4.65 29.31
N ALA A 521 3.09 -4.65 28.96
CA ALA A 521 4.16 -4.55 29.95
C ALA A 521 4.11 -3.25 30.76
N ALA A 522 3.74 -2.13 30.11
CA ALA A 522 3.53 -0.84 30.77
C ALA A 522 2.26 -0.85 31.66
N GLU A 523 1.16 -1.50 31.25
CA GLU A 523 -0.08 -1.58 32.04
C GLU A 523 0.17 -2.18 33.40
N VAL A 524 0.78 -3.36 33.39
CA VAL A 524 0.94 -4.20 34.57
C VAL A 524 2.27 -3.91 35.28
N ARG A 525 2.93 -2.82 34.89
CA ARG A 525 4.14 -2.29 35.51
C ARG A 525 5.26 -3.32 35.65
N VAL A 526 5.55 -4.06 34.57
CA VAL A 526 6.63 -5.05 34.58
C VAL A 526 7.97 -4.42 34.97
N ALA A 527 8.25 -3.20 34.51
CA ALA A 527 9.48 -2.49 34.88
C ALA A 527 9.60 -2.26 36.40
N ASP A 528 8.51 -1.90 37.08
CA ASP A 528 8.50 -1.69 38.54
C ASP A 528 8.71 -3.00 39.30
N VAL A 529 8.17 -4.10 38.78
CA VAL A 529 8.38 -5.44 39.36
C VAL A 529 9.84 -5.85 39.22
N LEU A 530 10.43 -5.67 38.03
CA LEU A 530 11.82 -6.01 37.75
C LEU A 530 12.83 -5.12 38.50
N ASP A 531 12.45 -3.90 38.91
CA ASP A 531 13.29 -3.01 39.73
C ASP A 531 13.61 -3.60 41.12
N GLN A 532 12.84 -4.58 41.58
CA GLN A 532 13.07 -5.27 42.85
C GLN A 532 14.17 -6.33 42.77
N ALA A 533 14.58 -6.73 41.55
CA ALA A 533 15.57 -7.78 41.33
C ALA A 533 16.96 -7.20 41.05
N ASP A 534 18.00 -7.99 41.32
CA ASP A 534 19.35 -7.66 40.88
C ASP A 534 19.38 -7.64 39.33
N PRO A 535 19.82 -6.56 38.67
CA PRO A 535 19.81 -6.48 37.21
C PRO A 535 20.64 -7.55 36.48
N LYS A 536 21.64 -8.14 37.14
CA LYS A 536 22.47 -9.22 36.58
C LYS A 536 21.86 -10.60 36.77
N GLU A 537 21.17 -10.82 37.89
CA GLU A 537 20.54 -12.11 38.16
C GLU A 537 19.11 -12.21 37.62
N GLY A 538 18.42 -11.07 37.49
CA GLY A 538 17.05 -10.97 37.02
C GLY A 538 16.01 -11.56 37.98
N MET A 539 14.76 -11.63 37.51
CA MET A 539 13.62 -12.21 38.20
C MET A 539 13.01 -13.33 37.37
N SER A 540 12.63 -14.44 38.02
CA SER A 540 11.99 -15.55 37.31
C SER A 540 10.62 -15.15 36.77
N ILE A 541 10.20 -15.71 35.63
CA ILE A 541 8.88 -15.44 35.07
C ILE A 541 7.74 -15.80 36.04
N GLY A 542 7.94 -16.81 36.89
CA GLY A 542 6.96 -17.22 37.89
C GLY A 542 6.71 -16.12 38.92
N ASP A 543 7.77 -15.48 39.40
CA ASP A 543 7.69 -14.40 40.37
C ASP A 543 7.06 -13.15 39.73
N ILE A 544 7.48 -12.79 38.51
CA ILE A 544 6.89 -11.66 37.78
C ILE A 544 5.40 -11.92 37.56
N SER A 545 5.05 -13.10 37.05
CA SER A 545 3.67 -13.55 36.79
C SER A 545 2.78 -13.43 38.03
N SER A 546 3.31 -13.81 39.20
CA SER A 546 2.57 -13.75 40.47
C SER A 546 2.24 -12.32 40.90
N GLN A 547 3.11 -11.35 40.59
CA GLN A 547 2.93 -9.95 40.96
C GLN A 547 2.03 -9.18 39.98
N VAL A 548 2.14 -9.48 38.68
CA VAL A 548 1.43 -8.72 37.63
C VAL A 548 0.09 -9.35 37.23
N GLY A 549 -0.19 -10.58 37.67
CA GLY A 549 -1.46 -11.26 37.42
C GLY A 549 -1.66 -11.82 36.00
N ILE A 550 -0.59 -11.93 35.19
CA ILE A 550 -0.61 -12.55 33.86
C ILE A 550 0.07 -13.92 33.95
N ALA A 551 -0.57 -14.97 33.43
CA ALA A 551 -0.02 -16.32 33.43
C ALA A 551 1.39 -16.36 32.79
N ALA A 552 2.35 -17.01 33.46
CA ALA A 552 3.76 -17.04 33.08
C ALA A 552 3.99 -17.36 31.60
N GLN A 553 3.31 -18.36 31.05
CA GLN A 553 3.42 -18.76 29.64
C GLN A 553 3.04 -17.64 28.64
N HIS A 554 2.08 -16.76 28.99
CA HIS A 554 1.68 -15.65 28.14
C HIS A 554 2.65 -14.48 28.31
N LEU A 555 3.06 -14.22 29.55
CA LEU A 555 4.01 -13.15 29.86
C LEU A 555 5.39 -13.41 29.25
N THR A 556 5.88 -14.66 29.24
CA THR A 556 7.11 -15.06 28.52
C THR A 556 7.05 -14.62 27.05
N ARG A 557 5.92 -14.83 26.36
CA ARG A 557 5.77 -14.48 24.94
C ARG A 557 5.84 -12.96 24.74
N ILE A 558 5.20 -12.20 25.63
CA ILE A 558 5.20 -10.74 25.60
C ILE A 558 6.61 -10.20 25.85
N LEU A 559 7.29 -10.67 26.91
CA LEU A 559 8.62 -10.20 27.25
C LEU A 559 9.66 -10.58 26.21
N ARG A 560 9.55 -11.75 25.57
CA ARG A 560 10.45 -12.12 24.46
C ARG A 560 10.32 -11.21 23.25
N CYS A 561 9.11 -10.76 22.90
CA CYS A 561 8.94 -9.75 21.85
C CYS A 561 9.70 -8.46 22.20
N LEU A 562 9.58 -7.99 23.44
CA LEU A 562 10.24 -6.77 23.89
C LEU A 562 11.77 -6.93 24.00
N CYS A 563 12.25 -8.06 24.52
CA CYS A 563 13.69 -8.35 24.60
C CYS A 563 14.32 -8.40 23.20
N ALA A 564 13.62 -8.92 22.19
CA ALA A 564 14.11 -8.98 20.82
C ALA A 564 14.34 -7.60 20.18
N ILE A 565 13.68 -6.56 20.70
CA ILE A 565 13.85 -5.16 20.29
C ILE A 565 14.53 -4.31 21.38
N HIS A 566 15.25 -4.97 22.31
CA HIS A 566 16.03 -4.34 23.37
C HIS A 566 15.23 -3.50 24.36
N ILE A 567 13.98 -3.88 24.63
CA ILE A 567 13.17 -3.39 25.74
C ILE A 567 13.08 -4.55 26.74
N PHE A 568 13.75 -4.45 27.89
CA PHE A 568 14.08 -5.57 28.80
C PHE A 568 15.17 -6.53 28.28
N GLU A 569 15.65 -7.40 29.17
CA GLU A 569 16.66 -8.43 28.88
C GLU A 569 16.24 -9.79 29.47
N GLU A 570 16.44 -10.88 28.73
CA GLU A 570 16.28 -12.26 29.22
C GLU A 570 17.67 -12.80 29.59
N VAL A 571 18.06 -12.64 30.87
CA VAL A 571 19.41 -12.96 31.35
C VAL A 571 19.68 -14.47 31.40
N LYS A 572 18.63 -15.26 31.58
CA LYS A 572 18.61 -16.74 31.53
C LYS A 572 17.22 -17.16 31.05
N GLU A 573 17.07 -18.39 30.55
CA GLU A 573 15.78 -18.93 30.10
C GLU A 573 14.66 -18.67 31.13
N ASN A 574 13.65 -17.88 30.75
CA ASN A 574 12.54 -17.43 31.58
C ASN A 574 12.92 -16.59 32.82
N VAL A 575 14.04 -15.89 32.78
CA VAL A 575 14.49 -14.95 33.83
C VAL A 575 14.80 -13.61 33.18
N TYR A 576 14.13 -12.55 33.64
CA TYR A 576 14.13 -11.24 32.99
C TYR A 576 14.68 -10.13 33.89
N ALA A 577 15.26 -9.10 33.29
CA ALA A 577 15.77 -7.92 33.99
C ALA A 577 15.43 -6.63 33.23
N ASN A 578 15.45 -5.51 33.95
CA ASN A 578 15.42 -4.20 33.31
C ASN A 578 16.76 -3.89 32.63
N ASN A 579 16.71 -3.33 31.43
CA ASN A 579 17.86 -2.74 30.77
C ASN A 579 17.76 -1.20 30.78
N ALA A 580 18.71 -0.50 30.16
CA ALA A 580 18.72 0.97 30.15
C ALA A 580 17.41 1.58 29.60
N THR A 581 16.83 0.97 28.56
CA THR A 581 15.58 1.42 27.94
C THR A 581 14.37 1.16 28.83
N SER A 582 14.20 -0.07 29.35
CA SER A 582 13.01 -0.39 30.15
C SER A 582 13.05 0.26 31.54
N ARG A 583 14.24 0.56 32.07
CA ARG A 583 14.40 1.21 33.38
C ARG A 583 13.81 2.61 33.42
N VAL A 584 13.68 3.32 32.29
CA VAL A 584 13.03 4.65 32.28
C VAL A 584 11.54 4.61 32.63
N LEU A 585 10.91 3.42 32.58
CA LEU A 585 9.52 3.21 32.99
C LEU A 585 9.36 3.01 34.50
N VAL A 586 10.44 2.76 35.23
CA VAL A 586 10.39 2.48 36.67
C VAL A 586 9.85 3.71 37.41
N ARG A 587 8.70 3.55 38.07
CA ARG A 587 7.98 4.53 38.87
C ARG A 587 7.71 5.83 38.11
N ASN A 588 7.59 5.73 36.78
CA ASN A 588 7.42 6.88 35.89
C ASN A 588 6.00 6.89 35.32
N GLU A 589 5.07 7.46 36.09
CA GLU A 589 3.66 7.46 35.72
C GLU A 589 3.37 8.31 34.48
N GLY A 590 3.99 9.48 34.37
CA GLY A 590 3.89 10.34 33.19
C GLY A 590 4.26 9.61 31.90
N LEU A 591 5.42 8.93 31.88
CA LEU A 591 5.83 8.15 30.70
C LEU A 591 4.88 6.97 30.45
N ARG A 592 4.41 6.29 31.51
CA ARG A 592 3.44 5.21 31.36
C ARG A 592 2.19 5.75 30.66
N CYS A 593 1.56 6.80 31.18
CA CYS A 593 0.38 7.44 30.59
C CYS A 593 0.63 7.95 29.17
N TRP A 594 1.80 8.52 28.88
CA TRP A 594 2.20 8.89 27.52
C TRP A 594 2.15 7.70 26.57
N LEU A 595 2.75 6.56 26.94
CA LEU A 595 2.68 5.34 26.12
C LEU A 595 1.24 4.81 25.98
N MET A 596 0.42 4.94 27.02
CA MET A 596 -0.97 4.51 27.01
C MET A 596 -1.79 5.22 25.94
N ILE A 597 -1.62 6.53 25.79
CA ILE A 597 -2.30 7.35 24.77
C ILE A 597 -2.08 6.78 23.36
N PHE A 598 -0.82 6.53 23.00
CA PHE A 598 -0.50 5.98 21.67
C PHE A 598 -1.03 4.56 21.46
N ASN A 599 -1.13 3.78 22.52
CA ASN A 599 -1.46 2.36 22.46
C ASN A 599 -2.94 2.06 22.78
N ASN A 600 -3.73 3.07 23.16
CA ASN A 600 -5.17 3.01 23.37
C ASN A 600 -5.88 3.78 22.25
N GLU A 601 -6.06 5.09 22.40
CA GLU A 601 -6.89 5.91 21.53
C GLU A 601 -6.32 5.97 20.11
N VAL A 602 -5.00 6.24 19.99
CA VAL A 602 -4.34 6.37 18.68
C VAL A 602 -4.29 5.05 17.93
N PHE A 603 -3.95 3.95 18.62
CA PHE A 603 -3.95 2.62 18.02
C PHE A 603 -5.35 2.23 17.51
N THR A 604 -6.37 2.52 18.31
CA THR A 604 -7.78 2.22 17.98
C THR A 604 -8.26 3.06 16.80
N ALA A 605 -7.89 4.35 16.73
CA ALA A 605 -8.16 5.20 15.58
C ALA A 605 -7.42 4.72 14.32
N ALA A 606 -6.14 4.34 14.46
CA ALA A 606 -5.31 3.88 13.35
C ALA A 606 -5.85 2.59 12.68
N ASP A 607 -6.52 1.71 13.43
CA ASP A 607 -7.21 0.54 12.85
C ASP A 607 -8.29 0.95 11.82
N LYS A 608 -8.95 2.10 12.03
CA LYS A 608 -9.99 2.62 11.11
C LYS A 608 -9.44 3.45 9.97
N LEU A 609 -8.20 3.92 10.06
CA LEU A 609 -7.59 4.79 9.06
C LEU A 609 -7.69 4.26 7.62
N PRO A 610 -7.37 2.98 7.31
CA PRO A 610 -7.52 2.47 5.95
C PRO A 610 -8.95 2.51 5.43
N ALA A 611 -9.93 2.20 6.28
CA ALA A 611 -11.34 2.18 5.90
C ALA A 611 -11.88 3.59 5.65
N VAL A 612 -11.50 4.56 6.49
CA VAL A 612 -11.86 5.98 6.32
C VAL A 612 -11.29 6.52 5.01
N LEU A 613 -9.99 6.31 4.76
CA LEU A 613 -9.31 6.81 3.57
C LEU A 613 -9.85 6.19 2.27
N LEU A 614 -10.03 4.86 2.25
CA LEU A 614 -10.50 4.17 1.05
C LEU A 614 -11.97 4.43 0.73
N ALA A 615 -12.78 4.76 1.74
CA ALA A 615 -14.19 5.11 1.56
C ALA A 615 -14.42 6.63 1.39
N GLY A 616 -13.43 7.47 1.65
CA GLY A 616 -13.55 8.93 1.59
C GLY A 616 -14.55 9.48 2.61
N LYS A 617 -14.55 8.96 3.85
CA LYS A 617 -15.45 9.43 4.92
C LYS A 617 -15.02 10.79 5.45
N GLU A 618 -15.98 11.60 5.88
CA GLU A 618 -15.73 12.91 6.51
C GLU A 618 -15.30 12.80 7.98
N ASN A 619 -15.85 11.84 8.72
CA ASN A 619 -15.50 11.59 10.12
C ASN A 619 -14.02 11.19 10.24
N SER A 620 -13.39 11.59 11.35
CA SER A 620 -12.02 11.14 11.66
C SER A 620 -11.99 9.63 11.92
N PRO A 621 -10.86 8.96 11.68
CA PRO A 621 -10.68 7.55 12.05
C PRO A 621 -11.00 7.27 13.52
N TRP A 622 -10.70 8.20 14.43
CA TRP A 622 -11.08 8.10 15.84
C TRP A 622 -12.61 8.15 16.03
N GLN A 623 -13.32 9.09 15.41
CA GLN A 623 -14.80 9.15 15.49
C GLN A 623 -15.45 7.86 14.99
N GLU A 624 -14.93 7.31 13.90
CA GLU A 624 -15.37 6.02 13.35
C GLU A 624 -15.05 4.84 14.26
N ALA A 625 -13.95 4.89 15.01
CA ALA A 625 -13.57 3.83 15.93
C ALA A 625 -14.44 3.81 17.20
N TYR A 626 -14.81 4.99 17.71
CA TYR A 626 -15.61 5.14 18.92
C TYR A 626 -17.12 5.26 18.64
N GLY A 627 -17.53 5.42 17.39
CA GLY A 627 -18.92 5.55 17.00
C GLY A 627 -19.58 6.83 17.52
N VAL A 628 -18.80 7.92 17.59
CA VAL A 628 -19.23 9.23 18.12
C VAL A 628 -19.19 10.30 17.04
N SER A 629 -20.04 11.31 17.18
CA SER A 629 -20.08 12.48 16.28
C SER A 629 -19.45 13.74 16.87
N THR A 630 -19.13 13.73 18.16
CA THR A 630 -18.43 14.83 18.83
C THR A 630 -16.95 14.85 18.42
N ASP A 631 -16.28 15.98 18.58
CA ASP A 631 -14.83 16.02 18.52
C ASP A 631 -14.22 15.35 19.78
N PHE A 632 -12.92 15.04 19.69
CA PHE A 632 -12.19 14.36 20.77
C PHE A 632 -12.21 15.16 22.08
N TRP A 633 -12.08 16.49 22.00
CA TRP A 633 -11.98 17.34 23.18
C TRP A 633 -13.31 17.42 23.91
N GLN A 634 -14.40 17.59 23.18
CA GLN A 634 -15.74 17.53 23.73
C GLN A 634 -16.00 16.17 24.38
N TRP A 635 -15.65 15.07 23.70
CA TRP A 635 -15.81 13.73 24.22
C TRP A 635 -15.01 13.50 25.51
N LEU A 636 -13.77 13.98 25.57
CA LEU A 636 -12.89 13.85 26.74
C LEU A 636 -13.43 14.62 27.96
N ASP A 637 -14.10 15.75 27.71
CA ASP A 637 -14.71 16.59 28.75
C ASP A 637 -16.06 16.05 29.27
N GLU A 638 -16.65 15.04 28.62
CA GLU A 638 -17.89 14.39 29.08
C GLU A 638 -17.71 13.72 30.45
N GLN A 639 -18.79 13.70 31.24
CA GLN A 639 -18.86 12.90 32.46
C GLN A 639 -19.59 11.59 32.20
N VAL A 640 -19.09 10.51 32.80
CA VAL A 640 -19.62 9.15 32.68
C VAL A 640 -20.09 8.65 34.05
N PRO A 641 -21.06 7.70 34.10
CA PRO A 641 -21.48 7.10 35.36
C PRO A 641 -20.34 6.33 36.03
N GLY A 642 -20.03 6.68 37.27
CA GLY A 642 -19.10 5.95 38.14
C GLY A 642 -19.72 4.68 38.73
N PRO A 643 -18.95 3.89 39.50
CA PRO A 643 -19.41 2.64 40.11
C PRO A 643 -20.63 2.78 41.03
N ASP A 644 -20.85 3.97 41.59
CA ASP A 644 -21.99 4.31 42.46
C ASP A 644 -23.11 5.10 41.73
N GLY A 645 -22.98 5.28 40.41
CA GLY A 645 -23.93 6.00 39.57
C GLY A 645 -23.77 7.52 39.57
N THR A 646 -22.81 8.09 40.32
CA THR A 646 -22.49 9.53 40.23
C THR A 646 -21.80 9.84 38.91
N LEU A 647 -22.03 11.04 38.36
CA LEU A 647 -21.30 11.48 37.17
C LEU A 647 -19.88 11.87 37.58
N VAL A 648 -18.90 11.22 36.97
CA VAL A 648 -17.47 11.46 37.19
C VAL A 648 -16.79 11.74 35.85
N PRO A 649 -15.64 12.44 35.81
CA PRO A 649 -14.87 12.59 34.58
C PRO A 649 -14.50 11.23 33.97
N ARG A 650 -14.38 11.17 32.64
CA ARG A 650 -13.89 9.99 31.93
C ARG A 650 -12.52 9.53 32.47
N PRO A 651 -12.29 8.21 32.67
CA PRO A 651 -10.98 7.69 33.05
C PRO A 651 -9.86 8.07 32.07
N GLU A 652 -10.18 8.14 30.77
CA GLU A 652 -9.27 8.54 29.70
C GLU A 652 -8.72 9.95 29.91
N ARG A 653 -9.49 10.84 30.54
CA ARG A 653 -9.05 12.20 30.85
C ARG A 653 -7.84 12.20 31.78
N ALA A 654 -7.81 11.36 32.80
CA ALA A 654 -6.67 11.30 33.72
C ALA A 654 -5.40 10.82 33.02
N ILE A 655 -5.51 9.81 32.16
CA ILE A 655 -4.40 9.29 31.35
C ILE A 655 -3.90 10.39 30.38
N TRP A 656 -4.83 11.11 29.74
CA TRP A 656 -4.48 12.18 28.82
C TRP A 656 -3.79 13.35 29.52
N THR A 657 -4.33 13.82 30.64
CA THR A 657 -3.75 14.90 31.45
C THR A 657 -2.33 14.55 31.90
N GLU A 658 -2.14 13.39 32.50
CA GLU A 658 -0.82 12.97 33.02
C GLU A 658 0.18 12.66 31.89
N GLY A 659 -0.29 11.98 30.84
CA GLY A 659 0.55 11.57 29.72
C GLY A 659 0.88 12.71 28.77
N MET A 660 -0.13 13.32 28.14
CA MET A 660 0.05 14.34 27.11
C MET A 660 0.58 15.64 27.72
N TRP A 661 -0.13 16.19 28.71
CA TRP A 661 0.21 17.49 29.27
C TRP A 661 1.37 17.40 30.26
N GLY A 662 1.29 16.49 31.24
CA GLY A 662 2.32 16.37 32.29
C GLY A 662 3.67 15.82 31.82
N PHE A 663 3.69 14.89 30.86
CA PHE A 663 4.93 14.26 30.39
C PHE A 663 5.33 14.68 28.98
N GLY A 664 4.44 14.51 28.01
CA GLY A 664 4.70 14.78 26.59
C GLY A 664 5.14 16.21 26.31
N LEU A 665 4.26 17.17 26.61
CA LEU A 665 4.52 18.58 26.37
C LEU A 665 5.71 19.08 27.21
N GLU A 666 5.76 18.74 28.51
CA GLU A 666 6.76 19.27 29.43
C GLU A 666 8.14 18.62 29.35
N LYS A 667 8.22 17.29 29.29
CA LYS A 667 9.48 16.55 29.41
C LYS A 667 10.03 16.12 28.06
N VAL A 668 9.17 15.82 27.09
CA VAL A 668 9.60 15.31 25.78
C VAL A 668 9.79 16.45 24.78
N GLN A 669 8.87 17.41 24.72
CA GLN A 669 8.81 18.38 23.63
C GLN A 669 9.37 19.76 23.99
N ALA A 670 9.16 20.25 25.22
CA ALA A 670 9.52 21.61 25.61
C ALA A 670 11.04 21.89 25.67
N ALA A 671 11.87 20.89 25.96
CA ALA A 671 13.31 21.12 26.17
C ALA A 671 13.98 21.76 24.93
N GLY A 672 13.81 21.20 23.72
CA GLY A 672 14.39 21.80 22.51
C GLY A 672 13.95 23.25 22.29
N VAL A 673 12.65 23.51 22.50
CA VAL A 673 12.05 24.85 22.35
C VAL A 673 12.67 25.87 23.30
N LEU A 674 12.88 25.50 24.58
CA LEU A 674 13.42 26.38 25.62
C LEU A 674 14.90 26.76 25.41
N PHE A 675 15.66 25.97 24.65
CA PHE A 675 17.11 26.12 24.52
C PHE A 675 17.58 26.49 23.12
N ASP A 676 16.84 26.18 22.05
CA ASP A 676 17.31 26.39 20.67
C ASP A 676 16.84 27.70 20.04
N TYR A 677 15.81 28.35 20.60
CA TYR A 677 15.42 29.70 20.21
C TYR A 677 16.11 30.75 21.09
N PRO A 678 16.55 31.89 20.51
CA PRO A 678 17.28 32.92 21.25
C PRO A 678 16.34 33.79 22.10
N TRP A 679 15.64 33.20 23.07
CA TRP A 679 14.65 33.88 23.92
C TRP A 679 15.20 35.13 24.63
N ALA A 680 16.47 35.10 25.06
CA ALA A 680 17.13 36.26 25.67
C ALA A 680 17.15 37.51 24.76
N SER A 681 17.14 37.32 23.43
CA SER A 681 17.13 38.43 22.47
C SER A 681 15.82 39.22 22.46
N LEU A 682 14.75 38.67 23.03
CA LEU A 682 13.46 39.33 23.16
C LEU A 682 13.44 40.37 24.31
N GLY A 683 14.45 40.39 25.18
CA GLY A 683 14.55 41.38 26.27
C GLY A 683 13.30 41.36 27.17
N SER A 684 12.65 42.51 27.34
CA SER A 684 11.45 42.67 28.17
C SER A 684 10.12 42.57 27.40
N SER A 685 10.11 41.78 26.31
CA SER A 685 8.93 41.59 25.45
C SER A 685 7.73 41.02 26.19
N THR A 686 6.53 41.40 25.75
CA THR A 686 5.27 40.78 26.16
C THR A 686 4.90 39.66 25.20
N ILE A 687 4.75 38.46 25.76
CA ILE A 687 4.40 37.22 25.08
C ILE A 687 2.94 36.88 25.38
N VAL A 688 2.15 36.70 24.34
CA VAL A 688 0.80 36.12 24.42
C VAL A 688 0.91 34.65 24.05
N ASP A 689 0.64 33.75 24.99
CA ASP A 689 0.64 32.30 24.74
C ASP A 689 -0.81 31.86 24.46
N VAL A 690 -1.09 31.52 23.20
CA VAL A 690 -2.41 31.21 22.69
C VAL A 690 -2.65 29.70 22.78
N GLY A 691 -3.58 29.28 23.64
CA GLY A 691 -3.76 27.87 23.99
C GLY A 691 -2.63 27.38 24.89
N ALA A 692 -2.34 28.12 25.95
CA ALA A 692 -1.12 27.95 26.75
C ALA A 692 -1.06 26.60 27.51
N GLY A 693 -2.21 26.01 27.82
CA GLY A 693 -2.33 24.89 28.74
C GLY A 693 -2.11 25.29 30.20
N THR A 694 -1.91 24.30 31.07
CA THR A 694 -1.66 24.50 32.52
C THR A 694 -0.19 24.65 32.85
N ARG A 695 0.62 23.82 32.18
CA ARG A 695 2.07 23.69 32.28
C ARG A 695 2.61 23.63 30.85
N GLY A 696 3.63 24.42 30.54
CA GLY A 696 4.08 24.54 29.16
C GLY A 696 5.34 25.36 29.02
N VAL A 697 5.69 25.67 27.77
CA VAL A 697 6.87 26.46 27.39
C VAL A 697 6.90 27.79 28.15
N SER A 698 5.76 28.45 28.35
CA SER A 698 5.69 29.73 29.04
C SER A 698 6.17 29.69 30.50
N LEU A 699 5.91 28.60 31.25
CA LEU A 699 6.37 28.50 32.63
C LEU A 699 7.90 28.37 32.69
N GLY A 700 8.47 27.46 31.89
CA GLY A 700 9.92 27.29 31.79
C GLY A 700 10.63 28.54 31.23
N LEU A 701 10.00 29.28 30.32
CA LEU A 701 10.52 30.56 29.86
C LEU A 701 10.47 31.63 30.95
N ALA A 702 9.38 31.69 31.72
CA ALA A 702 9.22 32.66 32.81
C ALA A 702 10.21 32.43 33.97
N GLU A 703 10.56 31.17 34.23
CA GLU A 703 11.62 30.80 35.18
C GLU A 703 13.00 31.25 34.70
N LYS A 704 13.32 30.97 33.42
CA LYS A 704 14.65 31.18 32.86
C LYS A 704 14.94 32.62 32.43
N PHE A 705 13.90 33.37 32.03
CA PHE A 705 14.02 34.72 31.49
C PHE A 705 13.15 35.69 32.29
N PRO A 706 13.67 36.25 33.39
CA PRO A 706 12.86 37.03 34.35
C PRO A 706 12.33 38.35 33.79
N ASP A 707 12.88 38.84 32.68
CA ASP A 707 12.45 40.08 32.02
C ASP A 707 11.23 39.89 31.11
N LEU A 708 10.95 38.66 30.67
CA LEU A 708 9.80 38.36 29.80
C LEU A 708 8.49 38.44 30.58
N ARG A 709 7.45 38.93 29.90
CA ARG A 709 6.08 39.04 30.45
C ARG A 709 5.15 38.15 29.66
N PHE A 710 4.19 37.52 30.35
CA PHE A 710 3.32 36.50 29.78
C PHE A 710 1.86 36.86 29.99
N ILE A 711 1.06 36.65 28.94
CA ILE A 711 -0.40 36.62 29.00
C ILE A 711 -0.81 35.24 28.48
N LEU A 712 -1.21 34.36 29.40
CA LEU A 712 -1.61 32.99 29.09
C LEU A 712 -3.10 32.96 28.76
N GLN A 713 -3.41 32.43 27.58
CA GLN A 713 -4.78 32.35 27.05
C GLN A 713 -5.22 30.90 26.88
N ASP A 714 -6.38 30.56 27.42
CA ASP A 714 -6.99 29.24 27.26
C ASP A 714 -8.48 29.25 27.63
N ARG A 715 -9.13 28.10 27.55
CA ARG A 715 -10.51 27.85 27.98
C ARG A 715 -10.66 28.09 29.49
N PRO A 716 -11.86 28.45 29.99
CA PRO A 716 -12.07 28.87 31.38
C PRO A 716 -11.58 27.87 32.43
N PHE A 717 -11.71 26.57 32.16
CA PHE A 717 -11.30 25.53 33.09
C PHE A 717 -9.78 25.38 33.16
N ILE A 718 -9.10 25.40 32.00
CA ILE A 718 -7.64 25.29 31.91
C ILE A 718 -6.97 26.48 32.58
N ILE A 719 -7.51 27.69 32.41
CA ILE A 719 -6.98 28.89 33.06
C ILE A 719 -7.00 28.77 34.60
N ARG A 720 -8.04 28.20 35.19
CA ARG A 720 -8.09 28.00 36.66
C ARG A 720 -7.00 27.04 37.14
N GLU A 721 -6.82 25.92 36.44
CA GLU A 721 -5.77 24.97 36.76
C GLU A 721 -4.37 25.58 36.56
N ALA A 722 -4.18 26.37 35.49
CA ALA A 722 -2.92 27.08 35.22
C ALA A 722 -2.58 28.08 36.34
N GLU A 723 -3.56 28.84 36.82
CA GLU A 723 -3.38 29.77 37.95
C GLU A 723 -2.90 29.04 39.21
N GLU A 724 -3.51 27.91 39.55
CA GLU A 724 -3.11 27.10 40.71
C GLU A 724 -1.69 26.55 40.57
N VAL A 725 -1.33 26.03 39.39
CA VAL A 725 0.02 25.53 39.10
C VAL A 725 1.05 26.64 39.24
N TRP A 726 0.84 27.78 38.57
CA TRP A 726 1.79 28.90 38.60
C TRP A 726 1.89 29.54 39.98
N ALA A 727 0.81 29.56 40.76
CA ALA A 727 0.86 30.04 42.14
C ALA A 727 1.74 29.15 43.04
N ASN A 728 1.81 27.86 42.73
CA ASN A 728 2.66 26.91 43.47
C ASN A 728 4.12 26.93 42.98
N GLU A 729 4.35 27.07 41.68
CA GLU A 729 5.67 26.89 41.07
C GLU A 729 6.42 28.20 40.85
N LEU A 730 5.72 29.28 40.48
CA LEU A 730 6.32 30.58 40.18
C LEU A 730 5.50 31.77 40.75
N PRO A 731 5.24 31.80 42.08
CA PRO A 731 4.36 32.78 42.71
C PRO A 731 4.81 34.23 42.52
N GLU A 732 6.11 34.47 42.34
CA GLU A 732 6.63 35.81 42.11
C GLU A 732 6.27 36.35 40.72
N ALA A 733 6.07 35.50 39.71
CA ALA A 733 5.58 35.92 38.40
C ALA A 733 4.15 36.48 38.48
N LEU A 734 3.32 35.91 39.36
CA LEU A 734 1.93 36.35 39.58
C LEU A 734 1.87 37.63 40.40
N SER A 735 2.56 37.67 41.54
CA SER A 735 2.54 38.83 42.45
C SER A 735 3.15 40.09 41.84
N THR A 736 4.12 39.95 40.92
CA THR A 736 4.69 41.09 40.17
C THR A 736 3.87 41.48 38.93
N GLY A 737 2.82 40.71 38.60
CA GLY A 737 1.99 40.91 37.41
C GLY A 737 2.70 40.63 36.09
N ARG A 738 3.83 39.90 36.16
CA ARG A 738 4.67 39.47 35.02
C ARG A 738 4.00 38.35 34.24
N ALA A 739 3.25 37.47 34.90
CA ALA A 739 2.34 36.51 34.26
C ALA A 739 0.89 36.87 34.60
N ARG A 740 0.03 36.83 33.59
CA ARG A 740 -1.41 37.09 33.69
C ARG A 740 -2.17 36.01 32.94
N PHE A 741 -3.36 35.69 33.42
CA PHE A 741 -4.22 34.70 32.79
C PHE A 741 -5.45 35.37 32.20
N MET A 742 -5.91 34.83 31.08
CA MET A 742 -7.07 35.36 30.40
C MET A 742 -7.82 34.23 29.72
N THR A 743 -9.10 34.10 30.02
CA THR A 743 -9.97 33.22 29.24
C THR A 743 -10.11 33.77 27.83
N HIS A 744 -9.81 32.96 26.83
CA HIS A 744 -9.96 33.32 25.43
C HIS A 744 -10.19 32.10 24.55
N ASP A 745 -11.08 32.24 23.56
CA ASP A 745 -11.27 31.31 22.47
C ASP A 745 -10.48 31.82 21.25
N PHE A 746 -9.46 31.08 20.84
CA PHE A 746 -8.59 31.48 19.73
C PHE A 746 -9.29 31.46 18.35
N PHE A 747 -10.53 30.98 18.27
CA PHE A 747 -11.39 31.13 17.09
C PHE A 747 -12.07 32.49 17.01
N GLU A 748 -11.98 33.31 18.06
CA GLU A 748 -12.52 34.65 18.13
C GLU A 748 -11.42 35.72 17.94
N GLU A 749 -11.82 36.99 17.88
CA GLU A 749 -10.86 38.09 17.75
C GLU A 749 -9.90 38.16 18.95
N GLN A 750 -8.60 38.19 18.64
CA GLN A 750 -7.53 38.23 19.65
C GLN A 750 -7.59 39.54 20.45
N PRO A 751 -7.90 39.51 21.77
CA PRO A 751 -8.15 40.72 22.55
C PRO A 751 -6.87 41.48 22.94
N VAL A 752 -5.70 40.84 22.94
CA VAL A 752 -4.43 41.51 23.28
C VAL A 752 -3.81 42.07 22.02
N GLN A 753 -3.92 43.38 21.85
CA GLN A 753 -3.43 44.13 20.70
C GLN A 753 -1.97 44.57 20.92
N GLY A 754 -1.14 44.45 19.88
CA GLY A 754 0.21 44.98 19.84
C GLY A 754 1.22 44.28 20.75
N ALA A 755 0.99 43.00 21.12
CA ALA A 755 2.01 42.25 21.86
C ALA A 755 3.25 42.02 20.99
N ASP A 756 4.42 41.93 21.61
CA ASP A 756 5.68 41.73 20.88
C ASP A 756 5.74 40.34 20.24
N VAL A 757 5.23 39.32 20.93
CA VAL A 757 5.23 37.93 20.47
C VAL A 757 3.88 37.28 20.74
N TYR A 758 3.35 36.55 19.76
CA TYR A 758 2.25 35.60 19.93
C TYR A 758 2.79 34.20 19.71
N ILE A 759 2.65 33.31 20.69
CA ILE A 759 3.08 31.92 20.61
C ILE A 759 1.84 31.04 20.43
N MET A 760 1.96 30.06 19.54
CA MET A 760 1.03 28.93 19.45
C MET A 760 1.87 27.67 19.52
N ARG A 761 1.50 26.71 20.38
CA ARG A 761 2.20 25.45 20.51
C ARG A 761 1.23 24.30 20.31
N HIS A 762 1.47 23.46 19.30
CA HIS A 762 0.61 22.31 19.04
C HIS A 762 -0.85 22.74 18.92
N ILE A 763 -1.07 23.81 18.13
CA ILE A 763 -2.40 24.37 17.86
C ILE A 763 -2.73 24.13 16.40
N LEU A 764 -1.94 24.66 15.46
CA LEU A 764 -2.30 24.59 14.04
C LEU A 764 -2.33 23.15 13.52
N HIS A 765 -1.58 22.23 14.14
CA HIS A 765 -1.55 20.83 13.75
C HIS A 765 -2.87 20.06 14.00
N ASP A 766 -3.72 20.52 14.92
CA ASP A 766 -5.00 19.88 15.24
C ASP A 766 -6.09 20.17 14.20
N TRP A 767 -5.89 21.20 13.37
CA TRP A 767 -6.94 21.79 12.55
C TRP A 767 -6.64 21.73 11.06
N ALA A 768 -7.70 21.68 10.27
CA ALA A 768 -7.63 21.82 8.82
C ALA A 768 -7.19 23.24 8.40
N ASP A 769 -6.64 23.35 7.19
CA ASP A 769 -6.00 24.57 6.68
C ASP A 769 -6.86 25.84 6.79
N ASP A 770 -8.15 25.77 6.48
CA ASP A 770 -9.05 26.93 6.54
C ASP A 770 -9.25 27.45 7.97
N VAL A 771 -9.26 26.54 8.93
CA VAL A 771 -9.36 26.84 10.35
C VAL A 771 -8.03 27.45 10.84
N CYS A 772 -6.89 26.91 10.42
CA CYS A 772 -5.57 27.50 10.70
C CYS A 772 -5.48 28.94 10.17
N VAL A 773 -5.94 29.19 8.94
CA VAL A 773 -5.96 30.54 8.35
C VAL A 773 -6.85 31.48 9.15
N LYS A 774 -7.99 31.01 9.68
CA LYS A 774 -8.85 31.80 10.57
C LYS A 774 -8.10 32.24 11.83
N ILE A 775 -7.46 31.30 12.53
CA ILE A 775 -6.67 31.56 13.75
C ILE A 775 -5.56 32.58 13.44
N LEU A 776 -4.76 32.33 12.39
CA LEU A 776 -3.69 33.22 11.95
C LEU A 776 -4.20 34.62 11.58
N THR A 777 -5.39 34.72 10.98
CA THR A 777 -6.01 36.00 10.62
C THR A 777 -6.38 36.81 11.87
N HIS A 778 -6.87 36.16 12.93
CA HIS A 778 -7.16 36.83 14.20
C HIS A 778 -5.89 37.35 14.87
N LEU A 779 -4.81 36.56 14.89
CA LEU A 779 -3.51 37.03 15.39
C LEU A 779 -2.95 38.18 14.55
N ARG A 780 -2.98 38.04 13.22
CA ARG A 780 -2.52 39.07 12.27
C ARG A 780 -3.21 40.42 12.49
N LYS A 781 -4.50 40.43 12.84
CA LYS A 781 -5.23 41.67 13.15
C LYS A 781 -4.76 42.34 14.44
N ALA A 782 -4.33 41.55 15.42
CA ALA A 782 -3.85 42.05 16.70
C ALA A 782 -2.36 42.47 16.68
N MET A 783 -1.58 41.99 15.70
CA MET A 783 -0.16 42.31 15.58
C MET A 783 0.11 43.80 15.39
N GLY A 784 1.11 44.32 16.10
CA GLY A 784 1.77 45.58 15.79
C GLY A 784 2.81 45.42 14.66
N PRO A 785 3.43 46.53 14.18
CA PRO A 785 4.36 46.49 13.06
C PRO A 785 5.59 45.60 13.25
N ASN A 786 6.03 45.42 14.51
CA ASN A 786 7.20 44.63 14.86
C ASN A 786 6.86 43.29 15.52
N SER A 787 5.57 43.00 15.71
CA SER A 787 5.13 41.76 16.34
C SER A 787 5.56 40.55 15.52
N ILE A 788 5.78 39.43 16.22
CA ILE A 788 6.04 38.13 15.59
C ILE A 788 5.05 37.09 16.08
N ILE A 789 4.72 36.13 15.21
CA ILE A 789 4.06 34.90 15.60
C ILE A 789 5.12 33.80 15.62
N LEU A 790 5.19 33.02 16.69
CA LEU A 790 6.02 31.82 16.81
C LEU A 790 5.10 30.61 16.86
N ASN A 791 5.01 29.87 15.74
CA ASN A 791 4.31 28.60 15.68
C ASN A 791 5.26 27.47 16.09
N ILE A 792 4.90 26.72 17.12
CA ILE A 792 5.69 25.64 17.71
C ILE A 792 4.97 24.32 17.45
N ASP A 793 5.21 23.76 16.27
CA ASP A 793 4.62 22.49 15.79
C ASP A 793 5.73 21.57 15.27
N ASN A 794 5.39 20.32 14.95
CA ASN A 794 6.31 19.42 14.25
C ASN A 794 6.36 19.84 12.77
N VAL A 795 7.56 20.21 12.29
CA VAL A 795 7.75 20.62 10.91
C VAL A 795 8.20 19.43 10.08
N MET A 796 7.38 19.07 9.10
CA MET A 796 7.63 17.93 8.22
C MET A 796 8.72 18.23 7.21
N GLN A 797 9.61 17.27 6.99
CA GLN A 797 10.61 17.33 5.92
C GLN A 797 10.43 16.14 4.97
N SER A 798 10.20 16.45 3.69
CA SER A 798 10.06 15.44 2.66
C SER A 798 11.41 14.77 2.34
N THR A 799 11.38 13.56 1.77
CA THR A 799 12.59 12.92 1.22
C THR A 799 13.16 13.65 -0.01
N ALA A 800 12.50 14.70 -0.50
CA ALA A 800 13.05 15.59 -1.52
C ALA A 800 13.81 16.79 -0.91
N GLY A 801 13.72 16.98 0.42
CA GLY A 801 14.31 18.11 1.14
C GLY A 801 13.39 19.33 1.19
N SER A 802 13.93 20.41 1.77
CA SER A 802 13.34 21.74 1.84
C SER A 802 14.46 22.77 1.71
N SER A 803 14.17 23.93 1.13
CA SER A 803 15.12 25.06 1.11
C SER A 803 15.28 25.73 2.47
N PHE A 804 14.35 25.49 3.40
CA PHE A 804 14.35 26.10 4.72
C PHE A 804 15.11 25.29 5.78
N LEU A 805 15.28 23.99 5.53
CA LEU A 805 15.80 23.04 6.51
C LEU A 805 17.13 22.45 6.07
N LYS A 806 17.95 22.04 7.02
CA LYS A 806 19.22 21.36 6.74
C LYS A 806 18.94 19.99 6.12
N ALA A 807 19.61 19.68 5.02
CA ALA A 807 19.56 18.35 4.42
C ALA A 807 20.57 17.40 5.09
N ALA A 808 20.16 16.15 5.29
CA ALA A 808 21.05 15.08 5.71
C ALA A 808 22.21 14.86 4.71
N PRO A 809 23.39 14.44 5.18
CA PRO A 809 24.49 14.09 4.30
C PRO A 809 24.14 12.87 3.42
N PRO A 810 24.51 12.87 2.13
CA PRO A 810 24.33 11.68 1.28
C PRO A 810 25.16 10.49 1.81
N PRO A 811 24.69 9.25 1.65
CA PRO A 811 23.59 8.82 0.80
C PRO A 811 22.20 8.81 1.46
N LEU A 812 22.05 9.36 2.67
CA LEU A 812 20.74 9.45 3.32
C LEU A 812 19.79 10.34 2.51
N PRO A 813 18.46 10.10 2.57
CA PRO A 813 17.50 11.06 2.06
C PRO A 813 17.62 12.37 2.86
N PRO A 814 17.37 13.54 2.24
CA PRO A 814 17.47 14.86 2.88
C PRO A 814 16.81 15.01 4.25
N ASN A 815 15.72 14.28 4.51
CA ASN A 815 15.03 14.28 5.80
C ASN A 815 15.59 13.26 6.81
N TYR A 816 16.81 12.77 6.65
CA TYR A 816 17.45 11.81 7.58
C TYR A 816 16.79 10.40 7.64
N GLY A 817 15.75 10.12 6.84
CA GLY A 817 15.17 8.78 6.70
C GLY A 817 14.55 8.28 8.01
N CYS A 818 15.00 7.12 8.50
CA CYS A 818 14.45 6.51 9.72
C CYS A 818 14.52 7.42 10.96
N ALA A 819 15.52 8.30 11.06
CA ALA A 819 15.62 9.26 12.17
C ALA A 819 14.47 10.28 12.19
N HIS A 820 13.81 10.53 11.06
CA HIS A 820 12.65 11.43 10.95
C HIS A 820 11.32 10.66 10.83
N SER A 821 11.34 9.33 10.96
CA SER A 821 10.12 8.51 10.86
C SER A 821 9.07 8.87 11.91
N GLN A 822 9.50 9.30 13.11
CA GLN A 822 8.60 9.73 14.17
C GLN A 822 7.75 10.94 13.77
N SER A 823 8.32 11.93 13.06
CA SER A 823 7.56 13.08 12.56
C SER A 823 6.46 12.64 11.59
N ASN A 824 6.76 11.69 10.69
CA ASN A 824 5.76 11.15 9.75
C ASN A 824 4.66 10.34 10.47
N HIS A 825 5.01 9.59 11.51
CA HIS A 825 4.01 8.89 12.32
C HIS A 825 3.13 9.87 13.09
N HIS A 826 3.69 11.01 13.52
CA HIS A 826 2.95 12.05 14.22
C HIS A 826 1.92 12.71 13.31
N ASP A 827 2.23 12.93 12.03
CA ASP A 827 1.27 13.40 11.02
C ASP A 827 0.09 12.44 10.87
N LEU A 828 0.36 11.14 10.74
CA LEU A 828 -0.69 10.12 10.69
C LEU A 828 -1.51 10.06 11.98
N TYR A 829 -0.90 10.34 13.13
CA TYR A 829 -1.58 10.46 14.41
C TYR A 829 -2.54 11.68 14.43
N MET A 830 -2.07 12.87 14.01
CA MET A 830 -2.90 14.07 13.87
C MET A 830 -4.10 13.83 12.97
N TYR A 831 -3.87 13.20 11.81
CA TYR A 831 -4.94 12.87 10.89
C TYR A 831 -5.90 11.85 11.50
N SER A 832 -5.39 10.79 12.13
CA SER A 832 -6.22 9.71 12.69
C SER A 832 -7.12 10.17 13.83
N MET A 833 -6.63 11.06 14.68
CA MET A 833 -7.39 11.54 15.83
C MET A 833 -8.31 12.70 15.46
N PHE A 834 -7.79 13.71 14.77
CA PHE A 834 -8.40 15.04 14.68
C PHE A 834 -8.78 15.45 13.26
N ASN A 835 -8.47 14.65 12.23
CA ASN A 835 -8.37 15.13 10.85
C ASN A 835 -7.42 16.34 10.70
N GLY A 836 -6.46 16.44 11.63
CA GLY A 836 -5.38 17.43 11.62
C GLY A 836 -4.26 17.06 10.66
N ALA A 837 -3.20 17.85 10.66
CA ALA A 837 -2.03 17.61 9.82
C ALA A 837 -0.78 18.28 10.40
N GLU A 838 0.33 17.55 10.38
CA GLU A 838 1.66 18.16 10.43
C GLU A 838 2.03 18.68 9.05
N ARG A 839 2.81 19.77 8.99
CA ARG A 839 3.00 20.53 7.76
C ARG A 839 4.47 20.78 7.47
N THR A 840 4.82 20.83 6.18
CA THR A 840 6.14 21.31 5.76
C THR A 840 6.23 22.83 5.92
N VAL A 841 7.45 23.38 5.89
CA VAL A 841 7.65 24.84 5.95
C VAL A 841 6.92 25.54 4.80
N GLU A 842 6.94 24.95 3.61
CA GLU A 842 6.25 25.48 2.42
C GLU A 842 4.74 25.52 2.62
N GLN A 843 4.15 24.53 3.30
CA GLN A 843 2.74 24.53 3.65
C GLN A 843 2.42 25.59 4.72
N PHE A 844 3.25 25.74 5.74
CA PHE A 844 3.11 26.82 6.72
C PHE A 844 3.21 28.21 6.08
N ASP A 845 4.14 28.41 5.13
CA ASP A 845 4.26 29.66 4.39
C ASP A 845 3.03 29.94 3.52
N ALA A 846 2.46 28.91 2.89
CA ALA A 846 1.20 29.03 2.16
C ALA A 846 0.02 29.42 3.08
N LEU A 847 -0.07 28.86 4.28
CA LEU A 847 -1.08 29.25 5.28
C LEU A 847 -0.87 30.69 5.76
N ALA A 848 0.37 31.05 6.08
CA ALA A 848 0.74 32.40 6.48
C ALA A 848 0.34 33.41 5.40
N ALA A 849 0.68 33.15 4.14
CA ALA A 849 0.35 34.00 3.00
C ALA A 849 -1.16 34.25 2.87
N ARG A 850 -1.97 33.20 3.04
CA ARG A 850 -3.45 33.31 3.02
C ARG A 850 -4.00 34.20 4.14
N ALA A 851 -3.31 34.28 5.27
CA ALA A 851 -3.66 35.16 6.40
C ALA A 851 -3.02 36.57 6.32
N GLY A 852 -2.25 36.88 5.26
CA GLY A 852 -1.53 38.15 5.13
C GLY A 852 -0.24 38.23 5.95
N LEU A 853 0.39 37.08 6.19
CA LEU A 853 1.66 36.89 6.88
C LEU A 853 2.68 36.25 5.92
N LYS A 854 3.94 36.15 6.35
CA LYS A 854 5.00 35.39 5.66
C LYS A 854 5.85 34.65 6.68
N VAL A 855 6.33 33.45 6.34
CA VAL A 855 7.35 32.76 7.15
C VAL A 855 8.69 33.45 6.90
N THR A 856 9.37 33.85 7.96
CA THR A 856 10.68 34.54 7.89
C THR A 856 11.83 33.65 8.29
N LYS A 857 11.60 32.73 9.22
CA LYS A 857 12.64 31.83 9.73
C LYS A 857 12.04 30.57 10.34
N VAL A 858 12.76 29.46 10.24
CA VAL A 858 12.46 28.23 10.99
C VAL A 858 13.67 27.88 11.85
N TRP A 859 13.41 27.52 13.10
CA TRP A 859 14.41 27.00 14.03
C TRP A 859 14.14 25.53 14.26
N GLU A 860 15.02 24.67 13.74
CA GLU A 860 15.04 23.24 14.06
C GLU A 860 15.47 23.08 15.53
N CYS A 861 14.57 22.64 16.39
CA CYS A 861 14.91 22.34 17.77
C CYS A 861 15.44 20.91 17.90
N ARG A 862 16.23 20.65 18.94
CA ARG A 862 16.71 19.33 19.35
C ARG A 862 15.60 18.53 20.05
N SER A 863 14.40 18.55 19.46
CA SER A 863 13.20 17.83 19.86
C SER A 863 12.32 17.56 18.63
N LEU A 864 11.12 17.00 18.81
CA LEU A 864 10.18 16.76 17.71
C LEU A 864 9.61 18.07 17.13
N SER A 865 9.59 19.14 17.92
CA SER A 865 9.00 20.42 17.53
C SER A 865 10.04 21.32 16.85
N SER A 866 9.57 22.24 16.01
CA SER A 866 10.36 23.33 15.45
C SER A 866 9.61 24.64 15.63
N ILE A 867 10.33 25.77 15.59
CA ILE A 867 9.71 27.09 15.76
C ILE A 867 9.70 27.81 14.42
N THR A 868 8.51 28.02 13.88
CA THR A 868 8.28 28.78 12.65
C THR A 868 7.91 30.22 13.00
N GLU A 869 8.80 31.15 12.66
CA GLU A 869 8.58 32.59 12.84
C GLU A 869 7.79 33.14 11.65
N MET A 870 6.67 33.80 11.93
CA MET A 870 5.85 34.49 10.94
C MET A 870 5.76 35.99 11.26
N ARG A 871 5.79 36.81 10.22
CA ARG A 871 5.65 38.28 10.30
C ARG A 871 4.59 38.78 9.33
N LEU A 872 4.17 40.03 9.50
CA LEU A 872 3.35 40.73 8.50
C LEU A 872 4.03 40.68 7.13
N ALA A 873 3.25 40.34 6.10
CA ALA A 873 3.71 40.45 4.72
C ALA A 873 3.90 41.93 4.34
N ASP A 874 4.89 42.22 3.49
CA ASP A 874 5.22 43.59 3.07
C ASP A 874 4.15 44.21 2.16
#